data_AF-A0A971DW15-F1
#
_entry.id   AF-A0A971DW15-F1
#
_cell.length_a   1.000
_cell.length_b   1.000
_cell.length_c   1.000
_cell.angle_alpha   90.00
_cell.angle_beta   90.00
_cell.angle_gamma   90.00
#
_symmetry.space_group_name_H-M   'P 1'
#
loop_
_entity.id
_entity.type
_entity.pdbx_description
1 polymer ?
#
loop_
_entity_poly.entity_id
_entity_poly.type
_entity_poly.pdbx_seq_one_letter_code
_entity_poly.pdbx_strand_id
1 'polypeptide(L)'
;MKIIAVISYILFALAFAGLYYMSRKNTYFRMKPGPYAIGWILSTGLILRLIIAVTIEGFSSDIGLFSYWAQQAADDLFHIYQGDFFLDYPPFYLYVLFLIGKTGILLGLTGAEALYLLLLKLPSIAADLITAYLLYRLAEKKLPGPWPVLIGAFYAFNPAVFINSAAWGQVDSFLVLFIALGFLLLDSGRPQLCGLPLAAAVLTKPQGLILLPAILFELIRRKDIRLFIKTVLYGLVGFIIIILPFAVNHEPSWIFNLYFNTAEGYQYASLNAFNFFSLAGANLTPDSETFLFFNYKTWAFIFIIGIMFYAALLHFRGKAEHLTYVSALVLAMGVFMLSVRMHERYMFPVLFFLAVIFIFTRDKNSLIFFGIASFTIFTNTFEVLSRMIRDNYPHVLPDDPVLILISFINFVLFIAVLIWSWRIAVRQKTAPVKMAEDIGNSQEEPLKRYTGNGNGSLDWSRAEGAETFAFRVNRKDIALMAVMTLLYLALAFINLGSFDVPQTEWAGQSSEDGFIIDLGSEQPVSRITFYSGLGEGTYNVWYQDADGTYLYLDDMAVDDFYKWQVLEVNQTTSRFMVITDIPGGAIKEIGVFSHENHDPLVYELKNLDEYPADGELLYLCDEQHLVQYRESDFLTSTYFDEIYHVRTAYEHLNRIEPYEWTHPPLGKILISIGIALFGMNTFGWRITGTLTGAAMIPVMYLFGKKLFKESFYGFCSAFLIMFDLMHFAQTRIGTIDSYTTLFVMLMYYYMADYYLQKSYKLGFYRSLKPLFLSGLFFGFGAATKWSALYGAPGLAVLLFMAKYGEYKDYLRVRHGKGKKRRNSMPGWVESFLPLYVRKTMLYCVLFFIIIPGIIYLLSYIPYLLVPGMEFDDIFEYQKSMYYYHSTLDEPHSFQSEWWTWPFMIKPIWYYNGQDLPAGMASTIASFGNPAVWWAGIPAFIAAFRASIRKNKAMALVVTAVISQYIPWMLISRSAFIYHFFPMVPFMILAVVYGIKALIENGLSRNYIYGYLGLVLLLFILFYPAVSGLTVPEGYIAFLRWLPTWIF
;
A
#
# COMPACT_ATOMS: atom_id res chain seq x y z
N MET A 1 8.39 -8.61 -10.31
CA MET A 1 7.61 -7.37 -10.55
C MET A 1 7.35 -6.53 -9.30
N LYS A 2 6.75 -7.06 -8.22
CA LYS A 2 6.44 -6.28 -6.99
C LYS A 2 7.64 -5.52 -6.40
N ILE A 3 8.81 -6.16 -6.29
CA ILE A 3 10.05 -5.53 -5.78
C ILE A 3 10.47 -4.31 -6.63
N ILE A 4 10.36 -4.41 -7.96
CA ILE A 4 10.71 -3.32 -8.88
C ILE A 4 9.75 -2.14 -8.69
N ALA A 5 8.46 -2.41 -8.49
CA ALA A 5 7.47 -1.38 -8.19
C ALA A 5 7.84 -0.62 -6.91
N VAL A 6 8.10 -1.34 -5.82
CA VAL A 6 8.46 -0.73 -4.54
C VAL A 6 9.72 0.12 -4.65
N ILE A 7 10.80 -0.43 -5.23
CA ILE A 7 12.04 0.32 -5.41
C ILE A 7 11.79 1.58 -6.26
N SER A 8 11.00 1.46 -7.33
CA SER A 8 10.65 2.59 -8.20
C SER A 8 9.87 3.68 -7.46
N TYR A 9 8.87 3.31 -6.66
CA TYR A 9 8.11 4.25 -5.86
C TYR A 9 8.95 4.90 -4.75
N ILE A 10 9.89 4.17 -4.14
CA ILE A 10 10.87 4.75 -3.21
C ILE A 10 11.76 5.76 -3.94
N LEU A 11 12.26 5.42 -5.14
CA LEU A 11 13.06 6.34 -5.95
C LEU A 11 12.28 7.60 -6.31
N PHE A 12 11.00 7.49 -6.67
CA PHE A 12 10.13 8.64 -6.90
C PHE A 12 9.95 9.49 -5.64
N ALA A 13 9.70 8.88 -4.48
CA ALA A 13 9.58 9.59 -3.21
C ALA A 13 10.88 10.32 -2.83
N LEU A 14 12.04 9.68 -3.01
CA LEU A 14 13.36 10.28 -2.79
C LEU A 14 13.65 11.42 -3.78
N ALA A 15 13.31 11.24 -5.06
CA ALA A 15 13.46 12.26 -6.09
C ALA A 15 12.57 13.48 -5.79
N PHE A 16 11.31 13.26 -5.41
CA PHE A 16 10.39 14.32 -5.01
C PHE A 16 10.88 15.05 -3.75
N ALA A 17 11.34 14.32 -2.73
CA ALA A 17 11.93 14.91 -1.54
C ALA A 17 13.20 15.73 -1.87
N GLY A 18 14.03 15.22 -2.78
CA GLY A 18 15.21 15.91 -3.31
C GLY A 18 14.85 17.21 -4.04
N LEU A 19 13.93 17.17 -4.99
CA LEU A 19 13.43 18.34 -5.72
C LEU A 19 12.78 19.36 -4.77
N TYR A 20 11.98 18.90 -3.81
CA TYR A 20 11.39 19.74 -2.78
C TYR A 20 12.47 20.42 -1.92
N TYR A 21 13.48 19.67 -1.49
CA TYR A 21 14.62 20.20 -0.72
C TYR A 21 15.39 21.25 -1.51
N MET A 22 15.71 20.96 -2.79
CA MET A 22 16.40 21.88 -3.70
C MET A 22 15.58 23.14 -4.00
N SER A 23 14.25 23.04 -4.02
CA SER A 23 13.37 24.21 -4.23
C SER A 23 13.32 25.14 -3.01
N ARG A 24 13.60 24.63 -1.80
CA ARG A 24 13.46 25.33 -0.52
C ARG A 24 14.76 25.88 0.03
N LYS A 25 15.87 25.18 -0.22
CA LYS A 25 17.20 25.62 0.18
C LYS A 25 17.99 25.94 -1.08
N ASN A 26 18.64 27.11 -1.10
CA ASN A 26 19.70 27.43 -2.06
C ASN A 26 20.87 26.45 -1.83
N THR A 27 20.72 25.22 -2.31
CA THR A 27 21.66 24.13 -2.05
C THR A 27 22.66 24.15 -3.18
N TYR A 28 23.86 24.61 -2.88
CA TYR A 28 24.93 24.74 -3.86
C TYR A 28 25.77 23.48 -3.85
N PHE A 29 25.74 22.71 -4.93
CA PHE A 29 26.70 21.63 -5.12
C PHE A 29 28.05 22.24 -5.51
N ARG A 30 29.01 22.20 -4.58
CA ARG A 30 30.37 22.73 -4.80
C ARG A 30 31.31 21.74 -5.49
N MET A 31 30.91 20.48 -5.63
CA MET A 31 31.75 19.43 -6.23
C MET A 31 31.52 19.37 -7.74
N LYS A 32 32.59 19.48 -8.51
CA LYS A 32 32.60 19.08 -9.92
C LYS A 32 32.81 17.55 -9.97
N PRO A 33 31.91 16.78 -10.60
CA PRO A 33 32.12 15.36 -10.81
C PRO A 33 33.42 15.12 -11.59
N GLY A 34 34.10 13.99 -11.33
CA GLY A 34 35.26 13.59 -12.11
C GLY A 34 34.92 13.34 -13.59
N PRO A 35 35.89 13.37 -14.51
CA PRO A 35 35.66 13.25 -15.95
C PRO A 35 35.00 11.94 -16.38
N TYR A 36 35.15 10.87 -15.58
CA TYR A 36 34.58 9.55 -15.82
C TYR A 36 33.20 9.33 -15.19
N ALA A 37 32.61 10.34 -14.54
CA ALA A 37 31.37 10.19 -13.79
C ALA A 37 30.19 9.72 -14.68
N ILE A 38 30.05 10.28 -15.89
CA ILE A 38 28.99 9.85 -16.81
C ILE A 38 29.21 8.40 -17.29
N GLY A 39 30.47 7.97 -17.45
CA GLY A 39 30.78 6.58 -17.79
C GLY A 39 30.27 5.61 -16.73
N TRP A 40 30.53 5.89 -15.44
CA TRP A 40 30.00 5.08 -14.33
C TRP A 40 28.47 5.05 -14.28
N ILE A 41 27.81 6.18 -14.53
CA ILE A 41 26.35 6.28 -14.57
C ILE A 41 25.78 5.38 -15.67
N LEU A 42 26.33 5.47 -16.89
CA LEU A 42 25.87 4.68 -18.03
C LEU A 42 26.17 3.18 -17.86
N SER A 43 27.36 2.82 -17.39
CA SER A 43 27.72 1.41 -17.14
C SER A 43 26.84 0.78 -16.06
N THR A 44 26.58 1.51 -14.97
CA THR A 44 25.68 1.03 -13.91
C THR A 44 24.24 0.92 -14.44
N GLY A 45 23.78 1.92 -15.20
CA GLY A 45 22.47 1.89 -15.85
C GLY A 45 22.30 0.74 -16.85
N LEU A 46 23.38 0.36 -17.56
CA LEU A 46 23.42 -0.79 -18.45
C LEU A 46 23.30 -2.09 -17.66
N ILE A 47 24.15 -2.30 -16.65
CA ILE A 47 24.15 -3.54 -15.84
C ILE A 47 22.77 -3.80 -15.25
N LEU A 48 22.13 -2.78 -14.68
CA LEU A 48 20.78 -2.91 -14.12
C LEU A 48 19.75 -3.28 -15.19
N ARG A 49 19.82 -2.70 -16.39
CA ARG A 49 18.92 -3.05 -17.50
C ARG A 49 19.14 -4.47 -18.00
N LEU A 50 20.39 -4.93 -18.08
CA LEU A 50 20.70 -6.31 -18.48
C LEU A 50 20.13 -7.32 -17.48
N ILE A 51 20.26 -7.05 -16.18
CA ILE A 51 19.66 -7.89 -15.13
C ILE A 51 18.14 -7.94 -15.29
N ILE A 52 17.49 -6.78 -15.46
CA ILE A 52 16.03 -6.71 -15.62
C ILE A 52 15.58 -7.44 -16.91
N ALA A 53 16.28 -7.23 -18.02
CA ALA A 53 15.93 -7.80 -19.32
C ALA A 53 15.96 -9.32 -19.34
N VAL A 54 16.88 -9.95 -18.59
CA VAL A 54 17.03 -11.41 -18.49
C VAL A 54 16.09 -12.00 -17.44
N THR A 55 15.70 -11.23 -16.42
CA THR A 55 14.86 -11.71 -15.31
C THR A 55 13.36 -11.56 -15.55
N ILE A 56 12.96 -10.70 -16.47
CA ILE A 56 11.56 -10.45 -16.80
C ILE A 56 11.35 -10.81 -18.27
N GLU A 57 10.42 -11.71 -18.54
CA GLU A 57 10.09 -12.14 -19.90
C GLU A 57 9.64 -10.96 -20.76
N GLY A 58 8.73 -10.14 -20.25
CA GLY A 58 8.23 -8.92 -20.88
C GLY A 58 6.74 -9.00 -21.14
N PHE A 59 6.22 -8.14 -22.02
CA PHE A 59 4.83 -8.23 -22.44
C PHE A 59 4.72 -9.31 -23.51
N SER A 60 4.16 -10.48 -23.15
CA SER A 60 4.27 -11.71 -23.95
C SER A 60 3.75 -11.56 -25.39
N SER A 61 2.68 -10.78 -25.61
CA SER A 61 2.20 -10.51 -26.98
C SER A 61 3.20 -9.71 -27.83
N ASP A 62 3.80 -8.65 -27.26
CA ASP A 62 4.77 -7.81 -27.97
C ASP A 62 6.06 -8.59 -28.24
N ILE A 63 6.56 -9.32 -27.24
CA ILE A 63 7.76 -10.15 -27.35
C ILE A 63 7.57 -11.27 -28.37
N GLY A 64 6.40 -11.93 -28.34
CA GLY A 64 6.04 -12.96 -29.30
C GLY A 64 6.02 -12.43 -30.74
N LEU A 65 5.37 -11.28 -30.97
CA LEU A 65 5.34 -10.63 -32.28
C LEU A 65 6.73 -10.21 -32.75
N PHE A 66 7.54 -9.57 -31.90
CA PHE A 66 8.89 -9.16 -32.29
C PHE A 66 9.81 -10.36 -32.57
N SER A 67 9.71 -11.43 -31.79
CA SER A 67 10.45 -12.66 -32.04
C SER A 67 10.05 -13.26 -33.38
N TYR A 68 8.74 -13.37 -33.64
CA TYR A 68 8.22 -13.92 -34.89
C TYR A 68 8.64 -13.07 -36.09
N TRP A 69 8.46 -11.75 -36.04
CA TRP A 69 8.87 -10.84 -37.11
C TRP A 69 10.39 -10.84 -37.32
N ALA A 70 11.21 -11.01 -36.28
CA ALA A 70 12.65 -11.13 -36.43
C ALA A 70 13.05 -12.39 -37.20
N GLN A 71 12.37 -13.52 -36.95
CA GLN A 71 12.59 -14.76 -37.70
C GLN A 71 12.16 -14.60 -39.16
N GLN A 72 10.95 -14.10 -39.41
CA GLN A 72 10.45 -13.87 -40.78
C GLN A 72 11.32 -12.87 -41.56
N ALA A 73 11.75 -11.79 -40.90
CA ALA A 73 12.68 -10.83 -41.48
C ALA A 73 14.01 -11.50 -41.86
N ALA A 74 14.54 -12.36 -40.99
CA ALA A 74 15.79 -13.06 -41.25
C ALA A 74 15.70 -14.02 -42.43
N ASP A 75 14.53 -14.59 -42.71
CA ASP A 75 14.32 -15.46 -43.87
C ASP A 75 14.25 -14.64 -45.16
N ASP A 76 13.31 -13.68 -45.24
CA ASP A 76 13.16 -12.79 -46.40
C ASP A 76 12.65 -11.40 -46.00
N LEU A 77 13.60 -10.51 -45.69
CA LEU A 77 13.29 -9.14 -45.28
C LEU A 77 12.51 -8.36 -46.33
N PHE A 78 12.78 -8.54 -47.62
CA PHE A 78 12.24 -7.68 -48.67
C PHE A 78 10.80 -8.03 -49.05
N HIS A 79 10.36 -9.25 -48.78
CA HIS A 79 8.98 -9.70 -49.01
C HIS A 79 8.15 -9.84 -47.72
N ILE A 80 8.66 -9.39 -46.58
CA ILE A 80 8.01 -9.59 -45.27
C ILE A 80 6.56 -9.06 -45.19
N TYR A 81 6.24 -7.98 -45.90
CA TYR A 81 4.88 -7.39 -45.95
C TYR A 81 3.92 -8.13 -46.88
N GLN A 82 4.36 -9.21 -47.53
CA GLN A 82 3.53 -10.07 -48.38
C GLN A 82 3.10 -11.35 -47.66
N GLY A 83 3.62 -11.59 -46.45
CA GLY A 83 3.27 -12.75 -45.66
C GLY A 83 1.84 -12.71 -45.13
N ASP A 84 1.23 -13.89 -44.97
CA ASP A 84 -0.11 -14.06 -44.38
C ASP A 84 -0.04 -14.08 -42.85
N PHE A 85 0.44 -12.98 -42.26
CA PHE A 85 0.53 -12.81 -40.81
C PHE A 85 0.39 -11.34 -40.40
N PHE A 86 0.07 -11.11 -39.12
CA PHE A 86 -0.10 -9.77 -38.59
C PHE A 86 1.24 -9.02 -38.51
N LEU A 87 1.35 -7.88 -39.19
CA LEU A 87 2.51 -6.98 -39.16
C LEU A 87 2.05 -5.53 -39.27
N ASP A 88 2.05 -4.80 -38.15
CA ASP A 88 1.57 -3.41 -38.06
C ASP A 88 2.69 -2.37 -37.83
N TYR A 89 3.96 -2.81 -37.84
CA TYR A 89 5.13 -1.97 -37.62
C TYR A 89 5.72 -1.40 -38.92
N PRO A 90 6.13 -0.12 -38.96
CA PRO A 90 6.76 0.43 -40.14
C PRO A 90 8.22 -0.04 -40.37
N PRO A 91 8.76 0.15 -41.58
CA PRO A 91 9.95 -0.58 -42.05
C PRO A 91 11.26 -0.38 -41.30
N PHE A 92 11.48 0.75 -40.62
CA PHE A 92 12.81 1.05 -40.09
C PHE A 92 13.21 0.09 -38.95
N TYR A 93 12.26 -0.27 -38.09
CA TYR A 93 12.55 -1.20 -37.00
C TYR A 93 12.72 -2.65 -37.48
N LEU A 94 12.18 -3.01 -38.66
CA LEU A 94 12.36 -4.33 -39.24
C LEU A 94 13.81 -4.63 -39.63
N TYR A 95 14.60 -3.61 -39.98
CA TYR A 95 16.05 -3.79 -40.15
C TYR A 95 16.75 -4.21 -38.85
N VAL A 96 16.26 -3.72 -37.71
CA VAL A 96 16.80 -4.09 -36.39
C VAL A 96 16.40 -5.54 -36.09
N LEU A 97 15.13 -5.90 -36.30
CA LEU A 97 14.65 -7.27 -36.13
C LEU A 97 15.33 -8.26 -37.07
N PHE A 98 15.61 -7.87 -38.31
CA PHE A 98 16.40 -8.67 -39.27
C PHE A 98 17.77 -9.05 -38.70
N LEU A 99 18.51 -8.06 -38.16
CA LEU A 99 19.82 -8.31 -37.57
C LEU A 99 19.72 -9.22 -36.35
N ILE A 100 18.70 -9.03 -35.52
CA ILE A 100 18.44 -9.89 -34.36
C ILE A 100 18.13 -11.32 -34.80
N GLY A 101 17.24 -11.51 -35.78
CA GLY A 101 16.88 -12.82 -36.30
C GLY A 101 18.08 -13.55 -36.92
N LYS A 102 18.88 -12.87 -37.77
CA LYS A 102 20.12 -13.43 -38.32
C LYS A 102 21.12 -13.81 -37.21
N THR A 103 21.22 -13.00 -36.16
CA THR A 103 22.06 -13.31 -34.98
C THR A 103 21.52 -14.52 -34.21
N GLY A 104 20.20 -14.63 -34.07
CA GLY A 104 19.54 -15.79 -33.47
C GLY A 104 19.85 -17.08 -34.22
N ILE A 105 19.72 -17.07 -35.55
CA ILE A 105 20.07 -18.20 -36.42
C ILE A 105 21.56 -18.57 -36.25
N LEU A 106 22.45 -17.58 -36.25
CA LEU A 106 23.89 -17.80 -36.09
C LEU A 106 24.24 -18.45 -34.74
N LEU A 107 23.52 -18.10 -33.68
CA LEU A 107 23.74 -18.61 -32.32
C LEU A 107 22.90 -19.85 -31.98
N GLY A 108 22.08 -20.34 -32.91
CA GLY A 108 21.20 -21.50 -32.69
C GLY A 108 20.06 -21.24 -31.69
N LEU A 109 19.56 -20.00 -31.61
CA LEU A 109 18.48 -19.61 -30.70
C LEU A 109 17.12 -19.70 -31.40
N THR A 110 16.12 -20.21 -30.69
CA THR A 110 14.77 -20.51 -31.21
C THR A 110 13.70 -19.48 -30.83
N GLY A 111 14.00 -18.56 -29.91
CA GLY A 111 13.15 -17.42 -29.57
C GLY A 111 12.68 -17.37 -28.11
N ALA A 112 12.70 -18.51 -27.42
CA ALA A 112 12.27 -18.64 -26.02
C ALA A 112 13.42 -18.48 -25.02
N GLU A 113 14.66 -18.50 -25.48
CA GLU A 113 15.83 -18.46 -24.60
C GLU A 113 16.06 -17.05 -24.04
N ALA A 114 16.50 -16.97 -22.78
CA ALA A 114 16.78 -15.69 -22.12
C ALA A 114 17.79 -14.80 -22.87
N LEU A 115 18.73 -15.42 -23.59
CA LEU A 115 19.68 -14.69 -24.44
C LEU A 115 18.98 -14.06 -25.68
N TYR A 116 18.01 -14.74 -26.27
CA TYR A 116 17.24 -14.19 -27.39
C TYR A 116 16.33 -13.06 -26.94
N LEU A 117 15.66 -13.23 -25.79
CA LEU A 117 14.90 -12.16 -25.13
C LEU A 117 15.77 -10.93 -24.87
N LEU A 118 17.00 -11.13 -24.40
CA LEU A 118 17.95 -10.03 -24.23
C LEU A 118 18.28 -9.34 -25.56
N LEU A 119 18.50 -10.09 -26.65
CA LEU A 119 18.76 -9.52 -27.98
C LEU A 119 17.60 -8.65 -28.46
N LEU A 120 16.35 -9.06 -28.24
CA LEU A 120 15.16 -8.27 -28.59
C LEU A 120 15.09 -6.94 -27.82
N LYS A 121 15.47 -6.93 -26.54
CA LYS A 121 15.39 -5.73 -25.68
C LYS A 121 16.59 -4.79 -25.83
N LEU A 122 17.72 -5.31 -26.33
CA LEU A 122 18.99 -4.58 -26.40
C LEU A 122 18.94 -3.26 -27.20
N PRO A 123 18.25 -3.15 -28.35
CA PRO A 123 18.16 -1.89 -29.09
C PRO A 123 17.51 -0.77 -28.27
N SER A 124 16.44 -1.07 -27.54
CA SER A 124 15.77 -0.09 -26.68
C SER A 124 16.62 0.29 -25.47
N ILE A 125 17.33 -0.68 -24.87
CA ILE A 125 18.29 -0.44 -23.78
C ILE A 125 19.43 0.48 -24.25
N ALA A 126 19.98 0.23 -25.43
CA ALA A 126 21.01 1.08 -26.02
C ALA A 126 20.47 2.49 -26.30
N ALA A 127 19.26 2.60 -26.85
CA ALA A 127 18.62 3.87 -27.15
C ALA A 127 18.42 4.74 -25.90
N ASP A 128 18.04 4.15 -24.76
CA ASP A 128 17.94 4.87 -23.49
C ASP A 128 19.28 5.47 -23.06
N LEU A 129 20.35 4.68 -23.11
CA LEU A 129 21.68 5.09 -22.64
C LEU A 129 22.29 6.14 -23.57
N ILE A 130 22.08 6.00 -24.88
CA ILE A 130 22.50 7.02 -25.85
C ILE A 130 21.71 8.31 -25.61
N THR A 131 20.39 8.23 -25.39
CA THR A 131 19.57 9.42 -25.10
C THR A 131 20.01 10.10 -23.80
N ALA A 132 20.30 9.33 -22.74
CA ALA A 132 20.86 9.86 -21.49
C ALA A 132 22.22 10.56 -21.71
N TYR A 133 23.08 9.99 -22.56
CA TYR A 133 24.35 10.60 -22.93
C TYR A 133 24.18 11.89 -23.74
N LEU A 134 23.23 11.93 -24.68
CA LEU A 134 22.90 13.12 -25.46
C LEU A 134 22.41 14.26 -24.54
N LEU A 135 21.54 13.95 -23.58
CA LEU A 135 21.08 14.89 -22.56
C LEU A 135 22.24 15.40 -21.68
N TYR A 136 23.15 14.51 -21.26
CA TYR A 136 24.38 14.89 -20.55
C TYR A 136 25.22 15.87 -21.37
N ARG A 137 25.47 15.57 -22.66
CA ARG A 137 26.29 16.41 -23.55
C ARG A 137 25.66 17.77 -23.83
N LEU A 138 24.34 17.83 -23.94
CA LEU A 138 23.63 19.10 -24.06
C LEU A 138 23.72 19.90 -22.76
N ALA A 139 23.52 19.24 -21.61
CA ALA A 139 23.61 19.86 -20.29
C ALA A 139 25.02 20.36 -19.97
N GLU A 140 26.07 19.66 -20.37
CA GLU A 140 27.48 20.05 -20.20
C GLU A 140 27.78 21.43 -20.83
N LYS A 141 27.08 21.77 -21.92
CA LYS A 141 27.23 23.06 -22.61
C LYS A 141 26.45 24.20 -21.95
N LYS A 142 25.45 23.91 -21.11
CA LYS A 142 24.42 24.88 -20.65
C LYS A 142 24.29 25.00 -19.13
N LEU A 143 24.64 23.95 -18.38
CA LEU A 143 24.47 23.84 -16.94
C LEU A 143 25.82 23.66 -16.22
N PRO A 144 26.05 24.37 -15.10
CA PRO A 144 27.29 24.28 -14.34
C PRO A 144 27.33 23.15 -13.32
N GLY A 145 28.52 22.86 -12.80
CA GLY A 145 28.71 21.96 -11.65
C GLY A 145 28.32 20.50 -11.95
N PRO A 146 27.62 19.79 -11.04
CA PRO A 146 27.25 18.40 -11.27
C PRO A 146 25.98 18.20 -12.10
N TRP A 147 25.29 19.27 -12.47
CA TRP A 147 24.02 19.20 -13.20
C TRP A 147 24.04 18.39 -14.49
N PRO A 148 25.09 18.45 -15.33
CA PRO A 148 25.16 17.60 -16.51
C PRO A 148 25.07 16.11 -16.19
N VAL A 149 25.85 15.66 -15.20
CA VAL A 149 25.84 14.26 -14.75
C VAL A 149 24.51 13.89 -14.12
N LEU A 150 23.91 14.79 -13.33
CA LEU A 150 22.60 14.56 -12.72
C LEU A 150 21.49 14.41 -13.77
N ILE A 151 21.53 15.19 -14.85
CA ILE A 151 20.54 15.07 -15.94
C ILE A 151 20.68 13.74 -16.67
N GLY A 152 21.91 13.31 -16.97
CA GLY A 152 22.16 11.98 -17.51
C GLY A 152 21.65 10.89 -16.57
N ALA A 153 21.89 11.03 -15.27
CA ALA A 153 21.40 10.10 -14.25
C ALA A 153 19.88 10.08 -14.11
N PHE A 154 19.21 11.25 -14.19
CA PHE A 154 17.75 11.35 -14.09
C PHE A 154 17.03 10.63 -15.22
N TYR A 155 17.65 10.49 -16.40
CA TYR A 155 17.10 9.70 -17.49
C TYR A 155 17.54 8.24 -17.41
N ALA A 156 18.85 7.99 -17.20
CA ALA A 156 19.40 6.64 -17.14
C ALA A 156 18.81 5.80 -15.99
N PHE A 157 18.52 6.40 -14.84
CA PHE A 157 17.92 5.69 -13.70
C PHE A 157 16.42 5.88 -13.53
N ASN A 158 15.75 6.44 -14.55
CA ASN A 158 14.32 6.70 -14.48
C ASN A 158 13.51 5.39 -14.52
N PRO A 159 12.64 5.09 -13.52
CA PRO A 159 11.84 3.87 -13.53
C PRO A 159 10.92 3.73 -14.75
N ALA A 160 10.34 4.83 -15.25
CA ALA A 160 9.50 4.80 -16.46
C ALA A 160 10.29 4.41 -17.71
N VAL A 161 11.59 4.74 -17.74
CA VAL A 161 12.50 4.36 -18.82
C VAL A 161 12.89 2.89 -18.69
N PHE A 162 13.21 2.41 -17.48
CA PHE A 162 13.51 1.00 -17.22
C PHE A 162 12.35 0.07 -17.59
N ILE A 163 11.14 0.40 -17.17
CA ILE A 163 10.01 -0.49 -17.37
C ILE A 163 9.65 -0.62 -18.85
N ASN A 164 9.77 0.46 -19.62
CA ASN A 164 9.47 0.45 -21.05
C ASN A 164 10.48 -0.36 -21.88
N SER A 165 11.78 -0.17 -21.65
CA SER A 165 12.81 -0.85 -22.44
C SER A 165 13.16 -2.23 -21.88
N ALA A 166 13.66 -2.30 -20.65
CA ALA A 166 14.25 -3.51 -20.10
C ALA A 166 13.21 -4.49 -19.54
N ALA A 167 12.15 -4.00 -18.88
CA ALA A 167 11.13 -4.90 -18.36
C ALA A 167 10.17 -5.36 -19.47
N TRP A 168 9.49 -4.41 -20.13
CA TRP A 168 8.47 -4.68 -21.15
C TRP A 168 9.07 -5.21 -22.44
N GLY A 169 10.16 -4.60 -22.94
CA GLY A 169 10.78 -4.92 -24.22
C GLY A 169 10.26 -4.11 -25.41
N GLN A 170 9.73 -2.92 -25.16
CA GLN A 170 9.09 -2.11 -26.18
C GLN A 170 10.04 -1.06 -26.79
N VAL A 171 9.71 -0.54 -27.98
CA VAL A 171 10.61 0.24 -28.83
C VAL A 171 10.46 1.76 -28.70
N ASP A 172 9.64 2.26 -27.77
CA ASP A 172 9.44 3.72 -27.62
C ASP A 172 10.74 4.45 -27.26
N SER A 173 11.66 3.78 -26.56
CA SER A 173 13.04 4.26 -26.33
C SER A 173 13.81 4.47 -27.63
N PHE A 174 13.66 3.56 -28.58
CA PHE A 174 14.28 3.65 -29.90
C PHE A 174 13.69 4.82 -30.70
N LEU A 175 12.37 4.97 -30.71
CA LEU A 175 11.69 6.14 -31.30
C LEU A 175 12.20 7.47 -30.70
N VAL A 176 12.28 7.55 -29.37
CA VAL A 176 12.73 8.77 -28.67
C VAL A 176 14.18 9.12 -28.99
N LEU A 177 15.07 8.14 -29.21
CA LEU A 177 16.44 8.42 -29.65
C LEU A 177 16.47 9.19 -30.98
N PHE A 178 15.68 8.75 -31.97
CA PHE A 178 15.65 9.41 -33.28
C PHE A 178 14.96 10.78 -33.22
N ILE A 179 13.93 10.94 -32.39
CA ILE A 179 13.35 12.25 -32.06
C ILE A 179 14.43 13.16 -31.44
N ALA A 180 15.18 12.66 -30.45
CA ALA A 180 16.22 13.41 -29.79
C ALA A 180 17.31 13.86 -30.77
N LEU A 181 17.80 12.97 -31.63
CA LEU A 181 18.77 13.30 -32.67
C LEU A 181 18.24 14.37 -33.64
N GLY A 182 16.98 14.27 -34.07
CA GLY A 182 16.35 15.24 -34.96
C GLY A 182 16.29 16.64 -34.33
N PHE A 183 15.76 16.75 -33.12
CA PHE A 183 15.66 18.05 -32.44
C PHE A 183 17.03 18.63 -32.08
N LEU A 184 18.00 17.82 -31.65
CA LEU A 184 19.35 18.29 -31.36
C LEU A 184 20.11 18.74 -32.62
N LEU A 185 19.88 18.09 -33.78
CA LEU A 185 20.44 18.53 -35.05
C LEU A 185 19.82 19.84 -35.53
N LEU A 186 18.54 20.08 -35.26
CA LEU A 186 17.85 21.35 -35.58
C LEU A 186 18.50 22.57 -34.90
N ASP A 187 19.09 22.35 -33.71
CA ASP A 187 19.83 23.37 -32.95
C ASP A 187 21.35 23.32 -33.18
N SER A 188 21.81 22.45 -34.07
CA SER A 188 23.22 22.35 -34.45
C SER A 188 23.58 23.33 -35.57
N GLY A 189 24.87 23.39 -35.94
CA GLY A 189 25.32 24.15 -37.12
C GLY A 189 24.86 23.58 -38.47
N ARG A 190 24.12 22.45 -38.49
CA ARG A 190 23.61 21.81 -39.71
C ARG A 190 22.13 21.42 -39.56
N PRO A 191 21.22 22.40 -39.36
CA PRO A 191 19.81 22.14 -39.07
C PRO A 191 19.08 21.35 -40.16
N GLN A 192 19.52 21.45 -41.42
CA GLN A 192 18.96 20.71 -42.55
C GLN A 192 19.00 19.19 -42.35
N LEU A 193 19.95 18.66 -41.58
CA LEU A 193 20.11 17.23 -41.38
C LEU A 193 19.05 16.64 -40.42
N CYS A 194 18.28 17.46 -39.70
CA CYS A 194 17.26 16.96 -38.78
C CYS A 194 16.17 16.12 -39.47
N GLY A 195 15.93 16.33 -40.78
CA GLY A 195 14.96 15.56 -41.55
C GLY A 195 15.26 14.06 -41.57
N LEU A 196 16.53 13.66 -41.59
CA LEU A 196 16.95 12.25 -41.66
C LEU A 196 16.50 11.42 -40.44
N PRO A 197 16.90 11.75 -39.20
CA PRO A 197 16.45 10.99 -38.04
C PRO A 197 14.94 11.16 -37.78
N LEU A 198 14.31 12.27 -38.19
CA LEU A 198 12.85 12.39 -38.08
C LEU A 198 12.11 11.45 -39.03
N ALA A 199 12.62 11.22 -40.24
CA ALA A 199 12.10 10.20 -41.14
C ALA A 199 12.24 8.79 -40.54
N ALA A 200 13.39 8.49 -39.92
CA ALA A 200 13.60 7.24 -39.19
C ALA A 200 12.66 7.09 -37.99
N ALA A 201 12.36 8.18 -37.26
CA ALA A 201 11.40 8.17 -36.15
C ALA A 201 9.98 7.83 -36.63
N VAL A 202 9.51 8.49 -37.70
CA VAL A 202 8.21 8.19 -38.32
C VAL A 202 8.14 6.74 -38.78
N LEU A 203 9.19 6.26 -39.45
CA LEU A 203 9.31 4.87 -39.94
C LEU A 203 9.66 3.85 -38.85
N THR A 204 9.86 4.28 -37.60
CA THR A 204 9.88 3.38 -36.44
C THR A 204 8.46 3.15 -35.95
N LYS A 205 7.68 4.23 -35.87
CA LYS A 205 6.38 4.26 -35.19
C LYS A 205 5.56 5.50 -35.62
N PRO A 206 4.25 5.36 -35.88
CA PRO A 206 3.40 6.48 -36.30
C PRO A 206 3.41 7.69 -35.36
N GLN A 207 3.70 7.47 -34.07
CA GLN A 207 3.83 8.52 -33.05
C GLN A 207 4.87 9.59 -33.41
N GLY A 208 5.87 9.27 -34.25
CA GLY A 208 6.81 10.27 -34.78
C GLY A 208 6.13 11.42 -35.54
N LEU A 209 4.97 11.17 -36.17
CA LEU A 209 4.21 12.18 -36.92
C LEU A 209 3.68 13.31 -36.03
N ILE A 210 3.37 13.00 -34.75
CA ILE A 210 2.81 13.95 -33.78
C ILE A 210 3.73 15.18 -33.60
N LEU A 211 5.03 15.00 -33.82
CA LEU A 211 6.06 16.01 -33.55
C LEU A 211 6.46 16.84 -34.78
N LEU A 212 6.09 16.41 -35.99
CA LEU A 212 6.42 17.13 -37.22
C LEU A 212 5.88 18.58 -37.25
N PRO A 213 4.67 18.88 -36.72
CA PRO A 213 4.19 20.27 -36.66
C PRO A 213 5.14 21.20 -35.90
N ALA A 214 5.77 20.75 -34.81
CA ALA A 214 6.73 21.59 -34.06
C ALA A 214 7.96 21.96 -34.89
N ILE A 215 8.45 21.02 -35.71
CA ILE A 215 9.58 21.25 -36.63
C ILE A 215 9.16 22.19 -37.76
N LEU A 216 7.97 21.96 -38.32
CA LEU A 216 7.40 22.82 -39.35
C LEU A 216 7.27 24.28 -38.89
N PHE A 217 6.77 24.49 -37.67
CA PHE A 217 6.66 25.84 -37.10
C PHE A 217 8.02 26.54 -37.00
N GLU A 218 9.07 25.81 -36.57
CA GLU A 218 10.42 26.35 -36.46
C GLU A 218 11.03 26.68 -37.83
N LEU A 219 10.85 25.81 -38.83
CA LEU A 219 11.33 26.07 -40.20
C LEU A 219 10.64 27.30 -40.82
N ILE A 220 9.33 27.45 -40.61
CA ILE A 220 8.57 28.63 -41.06
C ILE A 220 9.07 29.88 -40.32
N ARG A 221 9.28 29.78 -39.00
CA ARG A 221 9.75 30.90 -38.15
C ARG A 221 11.14 31.38 -38.56
N ARG A 222 12.03 30.49 -38.99
CA ARG A 222 13.38 30.85 -39.47
C ARG A 222 13.38 31.63 -40.79
N LYS A 223 12.28 31.62 -41.56
CA LYS A 223 12.11 32.33 -42.84
C LYS A 223 13.21 32.04 -43.88
N ASP A 224 13.86 30.88 -43.78
CA ASP A 224 14.89 30.44 -44.73
C ASP A 224 14.32 29.32 -45.62
N ILE A 225 13.92 29.69 -46.84
CA ILE A 225 13.34 28.76 -47.80
C ILE A 225 14.33 27.69 -48.26
N ARG A 226 15.64 27.99 -48.28
CA ARG A 226 16.67 27.01 -48.67
C ARG A 226 16.84 25.97 -47.57
N LEU A 227 16.85 26.40 -46.31
CA LEU A 227 16.85 25.49 -45.18
C LEU A 227 15.58 24.63 -45.18
N PHE A 228 14.41 25.24 -45.36
CA PHE A 228 13.13 24.53 -45.45
C PHE A 228 13.18 23.41 -46.51
N ILE A 229 13.52 23.76 -47.76
CA ILE A 229 13.59 22.80 -48.87
C ILE A 229 14.63 21.71 -48.58
N LYS A 230 15.82 22.07 -48.08
CA LYS A 230 16.85 21.08 -47.76
C LYS A 230 16.39 20.12 -46.66
N THR A 231 15.79 20.61 -45.58
CA THR A 231 15.29 19.75 -44.49
C THR A 231 14.23 18.77 -45.00
N VAL A 232 13.27 19.26 -45.81
CA VAL A 232 12.24 18.41 -46.42
C VAL A 232 12.88 17.39 -47.37
N LEU A 233 13.82 17.81 -48.22
CA LEU A 233 14.52 16.92 -49.14
C LEU A 233 15.30 15.83 -48.39
N TYR A 234 16.04 16.17 -47.33
CA TYR A 234 16.74 15.19 -46.51
C TYR A 234 15.78 14.23 -45.82
N GLY A 235 14.64 14.71 -45.32
CA GLY A 235 13.59 13.86 -44.77
C GLY A 235 13.01 12.90 -45.80
N LEU A 236 12.67 13.40 -47.00
CA LEU A 236 12.16 12.58 -48.11
C LEU A 236 13.18 11.55 -48.59
N VAL A 237 14.45 11.95 -48.74
CA VAL A 237 15.53 11.03 -49.11
C VAL A 237 15.70 9.94 -48.05
N GLY A 238 15.71 10.31 -46.76
CA GLY A 238 15.76 9.34 -45.66
C GLY A 238 14.56 8.39 -45.68
N PHE A 239 13.36 8.93 -45.90
CA PHE A 239 12.14 8.15 -45.99
C PHE A 239 12.21 7.14 -47.16
N ILE A 240 12.54 7.61 -48.36
CA ILE A 240 12.64 6.78 -49.57
C ILE A 240 13.70 5.68 -49.39
N ILE A 241 14.90 6.02 -48.90
CA ILE A 241 15.98 5.03 -48.73
C ILE A 241 15.55 3.89 -47.80
N ILE A 242 14.83 4.20 -46.72
CA ILE A 242 14.39 3.21 -45.74
C ILE A 242 13.26 2.32 -46.30
N ILE A 243 12.34 2.88 -47.10
CA ILE A 243 11.22 2.09 -47.65
C ILE A 243 11.55 1.35 -48.94
N LEU A 244 12.56 1.83 -49.71
CA LEU A 244 12.83 1.37 -51.07
C LEU A 244 12.99 -0.16 -51.15
N PRO A 245 13.71 -0.83 -50.23
CA PRO A 245 13.88 -2.28 -50.29
C PRO A 245 12.59 -3.08 -50.11
N PHE A 246 11.56 -2.49 -49.49
CA PHE A 246 10.24 -3.11 -49.32
C PHE A 246 9.25 -2.68 -50.41
N ALA A 247 9.53 -1.61 -51.15
CA ALA A 247 8.59 -1.02 -52.09
C ALA A 247 8.62 -1.65 -53.49
N VAL A 248 9.63 -2.48 -53.82
CA VAL A 248 9.89 -2.99 -55.18
C VAL A 248 8.70 -3.77 -55.75
N ASN A 249 7.92 -4.44 -54.89
CA ASN A 249 6.79 -5.30 -55.27
C ASN A 249 5.44 -4.81 -54.73
N HIS A 250 5.34 -3.54 -54.34
CA HIS A 250 4.11 -2.95 -53.80
C HIS A 250 3.70 -1.69 -54.57
N GLU A 251 2.40 -1.39 -54.61
CA GLU A 251 1.94 -0.11 -55.17
C GLU A 251 2.46 1.08 -54.35
N PRO A 252 2.71 2.26 -54.95
CA PRO A 252 3.25 3.43 -54.24
C PRO A 252 2.46 3.86 -52.98
N SER A 253 1.19 3.49 -52.88
CA SER A 253 0.28 3.80 -51.77
C SER A 253 0.42 2.86 -50.56
N TRP A 254 1.13 1.73 -50.68
CA TRP A 254 1.14 0.65 -49.68
C TRP A 254 1.53 1.11 -48.28
N ILE A 255 2.52 2.01 -48.18
CA ILE A 255 3.01 2.51 -46.91
C ILE A 255 1.94 3.35 -46.20
N PHE A 256 1.14 4.11 -46.94
CA PHE A 256 0.02 4.86 -46.38
C PHE A 256 -1.10 3.93 -45.92
N ASN A 257 -1.39 2.88 -46.69
CA ASN A 257 -2.36 1.86 -46.30
C ASN A 257 -1.91 1.14 -45.02
N LEU A 258 -0.61 0.85 -44.85
CA LEU A 258 -0.07 0.31 -43.60
C LEU A 258 -0.39 1.23 -42.42
N TYR A 259 -0.10 2.53 -42.51
CA TYR A 259 -0.42 3.48 -41.43
C TYR A 259 -1.92 3.58 -41.13
N PHE A 260 -2.78 3.60 -42.16
CA PHE A 260 -4.23 3.65 -41.97
C PHE A 260 -4.74 2.37 -41.30
N ASN A 261 -4.30 1.19 -41.76
CA ASN A 261 -4.67 -0.10 -41.20
C ASN A 261 -4.19 -0.27 -39.75
N THR A 262 -2.95 0.12 -39.44
CA THR A 262 -2.42 0.11 -38.07
C THR A 262 -3.27 1.02 -37.16
N ALA A 263 -3.67 2.20 -37.63
CA ALA A 263 -4.56 3.06 -36.86
C ALA A 263 -5.95 2.44 -36.68
N GLU A 264 -6.48 1.73 -37.69
CA GLU A 264 -7.78 1.06 -37.64
C GLU A 264 -7.82 -0.19 -36.76
N GLY A 265 -6.68 -0.80 -36.44
CA GLY A 265 -6.61 -1.99 -35.56
C GLY A 265 -6.98 -1.74 -34.09
N TYR A 266 -6.98 -0.48 -33.62
CA TYR A 266 -7.15 -0.14 -32.21
C TYR A 266 -8.28 0.90 -32.00
N GLN A 267 -9.52 0.57 -32.37
CA GLN A 267 -10.67 1.49 -32.40
C GLN A 267 -11.29 1.80 -31.02
N TYR A 268 -10.46 2.18 -30.05
CA TYR A 268 -10.91 2.49 -28.69
C TYR A 268 -10.75 3.97 -28.37
N ALA A 269 -11.68 4.52 -27.59
CA ALA A 269 -11.58 5.85 -27.01
C ALA A 269 -10.32 5.98 -26.15
N SER A 270 -10.00 4.95 -25.37
CA SER A 270 -8.70 4.74 -24.74
C SER A 270 -8.44 3.24 -24.59
N LEU A 271 -7.20 2.80 -24.77
CA LEU A 271 -6.80 1.41 -24.60
C LEU A 271 -5.69 1.33 -23.56
N ASN A 272 -6.09 1.26 -22.29
CA ASN A 272 -5.21 1.31 -21.12
C ASN A 272 -4.39 2.60 -20.96
N ALA A 273 -4.60 3.64 -21.79
CA ALA A 273 -3.98 4.95 -21.56
C ALA A 273 -4.71 5.67 -20.43
N PHE A 274 -3.99 6.08 -19.37
CA PHE A 274 -4.54 6.82 -18.25
C PHE A 274 -4.66 8.31 -18.62
N ASN A 275 -5.61 8.61 -19.50
CA ASN A 275 -5.84 9.90 -20.14
C ASN A 275 -7.24 10.46 -19.83
N PHE A 276 -7.65 11.51 -20.54
CA PHE A 276 -8.95 12.16 -20.31
C PHE A 276 -10.14 11.21 -20.55
N PHE A 277 -10.08 10.39 -21.59
CA PHE A 277 -11.17 9.47 -21.91
C PHE A 277 -11.29 8.35 -20.86
N SER A 278 -10.17 7.82 -20.37
CA SER A 278 -10.19 6.89 -19.23
C SER A 278 -10.72 7.52 -17.95
N LEU A 279 -10.37 8.79 -17.67
CA LEU A 279 -10.95 9.53 -16.54
C LEU A 279 -12.47 9.71 -16.67
N ALA A 280 -12.97 9.82 -17.91
CA ALA A 280 -14.39 9.90 -18.21
C ALA A 280 -15.09 8.52 -18.23
N GLY A 281 -14.40 7.44 -17.82
CA GLY A 281 -14.93 6.09 -17.77
C GLY A 281 -14.90 5.34 -19.11
N ALA A 282 -14.24 5.88 -20.14
CA ALA A 282 -14.24 5.34 -21.51
C ALA A 282 -12.99 4.53 -21.86
N ASN A 283 -12.40 3.83 -20.88
CA ASN A 283 -11.33 2.87 -21.17
C ASN A 283 -11.94 1.61 -21.79
N LEU A 284 -11.32 1.08 -22.85
CA LEU A 284 -11.84 -0.08 -23.63
C LEU A 284 -13.19 0.16 -24.33
N THR A 285 -13.68 1.40 -24.34
CA THR A 285 -14.90 1.78 -25.07
C THR A 285 -14.58 2.03 -26.54
N PRO A 286 -15.41 1.59 -27.50
CA PRO A 286 -15.20 1.90 -28.91
C PRO A 286 -15.18 3.41 -29.21
N ASP A 287 -14.29 3.86 -30.09
CA ASP A 287 -14.14 5.29 -30.42
C ASP A 287 -15.31 5.87 -31.24
N SER A 288 -16.19 5.00 -31.72
CA SER A 288 -17.44 5.30 -32.43
C SER A 288 -18.59 5.66 -31.49
N GLU A 289 -18.50 5.35 -30.20
CA GLU A 289 -19.54 5.66 -29.23
C GLU A 289 -19.67 7.16 -28.97
N THR A 290 -20.88 7.57 -28.56
CA THR A 290 -21.24 8.98 -28.35
C THR A 290 -20.82 9.45 -26.96
N PHE A 291 -20.06 10.55 -26.92
CA PHE A 291 -19.73 11.28 -25.71
C PHE A 291 -20.37 12.67 -25.79
N LEU A 292 -21.38 12.95 -24.96
CA LEU A 292 -22.19 14.17 -25.06
C LEU A 292 -22.87 14.30 -26.44
N PHE A 293 -22.37 15.17 -27.32
CA PHE A 293 -22.99 15.51 -28.61
C PHE A 293 -22.31 14.88 -29.83
N PHE A 294 -21.08 14.38 -29.69
CA PHE A 294 -20.29 13.80 -30.78
C PHE A 294 -19.68 12.48 -30.33
N ASN A 295 -19.26 11.63 -31.28
CA ASN A 295 -18.47 10.46 -30.91
C ASN A 295 -17.06 10.81 -30.43
N TYR A 296 -16.42 9.89 -29.71
CA TYR A 296 -15.07 10.09 -29.17
C TYR A 296 -14.06 10.46 -30.26
N LYS A 297 -14.13 9.84 -31.45
CA LYS A 297 -13.29 10.16 -32.61
C LYS A 297 -13.40 11.62 -33.04
N THR A 298 -14.62 12.16 -33.09
CA THR A 298 -14.86 13.56 -33.47
C THR A 298 -14.34 14.51 -32.40
N TRP A 299 -14.56 14.21 -31.11
CA TRP A 299 -13.98 14.99 -30.01
C TRP A 299 -12.46 15.03 -30.07
N ALA A 300 -11.82 13.87 -30.27
CA ALA A 300 -10.38 13.80 -30.42
C ALA A 300 -9.86 14.67 -31.57
N PHE A 301 -10.54 14.67 -32.73
CA PHE A 301 -10.17 15.54 -33.84
C PHE A 301 -10.24 17.03 -33.48
N ILE A 302 -11.33 17.45 -32.83
CA ILE A 302 -11.50 18.83 -32.34
C ILE A 302 -10.37 19.19 -31.36
N PHE A 303 -10.07 18.30 -30.41
CA PHE A 303 -9.03 18.53 -29.42
C PHE A 303 -7.62 18.60 -30.03
N ILE A 304 -7.30 17.72 -30.98
CA ILE A 304 -6.01 17.74 -31.69
C ILE A 304 -5.84 19.05 -32.45
N ILE A 305 -6.86 19.54 -33.16
CA ILE A 305 -6.82 20.86 -33.82
C ILE A 305 -6.58 21.96 -32.78
N GLY A 306 -7.28 21.91 -31.65
CA GLY A 306 -7.09 22.86 -30.54
C GLY A 306 -5.66 22.86 -29.99
N ILE A 307 -5.08 21.68 -29.78
CA ILE A 307 -3.68 21.53 -29.31
C ILE A 307 -2.69 22.01 -30.36
N MET A 308 -2.88 21.67 -31.64
CA MET A 308 -2.04 22.14 -32.74
C MET A 308 -2.08 23.67 -32.86
N PHE A 309 -3.28 24.26 -32.76
CA PHE A 309 -3.45 25.70 -32.77
C PHE A 309 -2.76 26.35 -31.57
N TYR A 310 -2.93 25.79 -30.37
CA TYR A 310 -2.26 26.28 -29.16
C TYR A 310 -0.73 26.17 -29.26
N ALA A 311 -0.20 25.07 -29.77
CA ALA A 311 1.23 24.89 -30.02
C ALA A 311 1.75 25.89 -31.06
N ALA A 312 1.02 26.14 -32.15
CA ALA A 312 1.35 27.18 -33.12
C ALA A 312 1.35 28.57 -32.49
N LEU A 313 0.34 28.90 -31.68
CA LEU A 313 0.28 30.17 -30.94
C LEU A 313 1.49 30.35 -30.01
N LEU A 314 1.84 29.32 -29.23
CA LEU A 314 3.03 29.33 -28.38
C LEU A 314 4.29 29.57 -29.21
N HIS A 315 4.42 28.86 -30.33
CA HIS A 315 5.60 28.91 -31.17
C HIS A 315 5.78 30.27 -31.85
N PHE A 316 4.72 30.83 -32.45
CA PHE A 316 4.83 32.08 -33.21
C PHE A 316 4.74 33.35 -32.37
N ARG A 317 4.02 33.33 -31.22
CA ARG A 317 4.04 34.46 -30.27
C ARG A 317 5.18 34.40 -29.27
N GLY A 318 5.76 33.22 -29.08
CA GLY A 318 6.85 33.01 -28.15
C GLY A 318 8.12 33.74 -28.57
N LYS A 319 8.90 34.16 -27.58
CA LYS A 319 10.20 34.85 -27.79
C LYS A 319 11.38 34.08 -27.21
N ALA A 320 11.15 32.87 -26.71
CA ALA A 320 12.18 32.07 -26.07
C ALA A 320 13.03 31.28 -27.07
N GLU A 321 14.23 30.81 -26.68
CA GLU A 321 15.07 29.96 -27.53
C GLU A 321 14.59 28.50 -27.61
N HIS A 322 13.82 28.05 -26.62
CA HIS A 322 13.42 26.64 -26.46
C HIS A 322 12.00 26.33 -26.97
N LEU A 323 11.46 27.16 -27.87
CA LEU A 323 10.06 27.11 -28.31
C LEU A 323 9.69 25.82 -29.02
N THR A 324 10.59 25.28 -29.83
CA THR A 324 10.36 24.02 -30.56
C THR A 324 10.13 22.86 -29.60
N TYR A 325 10.92 22.78 -28.51
CA TYR A 325 10.75 21.76 -27.47
C TYR A 325 9.47 21.94 -26.67
N VAL A 326 9.09 23.17 -26.35
CA VAL A 326 7.81 23.45 -25.63
C VAL A 326 6.61 23.10 -26.50
N SER A 327 6.69 23.41 -27.79
CA SER A 327 5.63 23.08 -28.76
C SER A 327 5.51 21.56 -28.91
N ALA A 328 6.64 20.87 -29.03
CA ALA A 328 6.70 19.41 -29.09
C ALA A 328 6.19 18.73 -27.82
N LEU A 329 6.52 19.26 -26.64
CA LEU A 329 5.98 18.80 -25.35
C LEU A 329 4.45 18.88 -25.33
N VAL A 330 3.90 20.03 -25.72
CA VAL A 330 2.45 20.28 -25.74
C VAL A 330 1.75 19.37 -26.73
N LEU A 331 2.34 19.13 -27.91
CA LEU A 331 1.80 18.20 -28.90
C LEU A 331 1.82 16.75 -28.39
N ALA A 332 2.97 16.27 -27.91
CA ALA A 332 3.10 14.90 -27.42
C ALA A 332 2.15 14.62 -26.23
N MET A 333 2.14 15.52 -25.24
CA MET A 333 1.30 15.35 -24.06
C MET A 333 -0.18 15.57 -24.38
N GLY A 334 -0.50 16.54 -25.24
CA GLY A 334 -1.87 16.84 -25.62
C GLY A 334 -2.50 15.71 -26.44
N VAL A 335 -1.78 15.14 -27.41
CA VAL A 335 -2.28 14.01 -28.18
C VAL A 335 -2.50 12.80 -27.28
N PHE A 336 -1.57 12.47 -26.37
CA PHE A 336 -1.80 11.40 -25.40
C PHE A 336 -3.05 11.65 -24.54
N MET A 337 -3.23 12.88 -24.07
CA MET A 337 -4.31 13.21 -23.15
C MET A 337 -5.68 13.27 -23.81
N LEU A 338 -5.78 13.77 -25.04
CA LEU A 338 -7.05 14.15 -25.67
C LEU A 338 -7.35 13.44 -27.00
N SER A 339 -6.46 12.57 -27.49
CA SER A 339 -6.74 11.72 -28.67
C SER A 339 -7.33 10.37 -28.27
N VAL A 340 -8.06 9.77 -29.21
CA VAL A 340 -8.45 8.35 -29.16
C VAL A 340 -7.30 7.45 -29.64
N ARG A 341 -7.46 6.12 -29.46
CA ARG A 341 -6.52 5.07 -29.89
C ARG A 341 -5.12 5.16 -29.24
N MET A 342 -5.10 5.64 -27.99
CA MET A 342 -3.88 5.81 -27.20
C MET A 342 -3.63 4.61 -26.30
N HIS A 343 -2.35 4.27 -26.11
CA HIS A 343 -1.88 3.23 -25.18
C HIS A 343 -1.07 3.81 -24.01
N GLU A 344 -0.96 3.03 -22.93
CA GLU A 344 -0.30 3.33 -21.64
C GLU A 344 1.10 3.97 -21.74
N ARG A 345 1.82 3.70 -22.83
CA ARG A 345 3.22 4.09 -23.04
C ARG A 345 3.41 5.31 -23.94
N TYR A 346 2.36 5.79 -24.62
CA TYR A 346 2.49 6.81 -25.66
C TYR A 346 2.90 8.20 -25.14
N MET A 347 2.79 8.44 -23.83
CA MET A 347 3.28 9.65 -23.19
C MET A 347 4.82 9.68 -23.01
N PHE A 348 5.52 8.57 -23.25
CA PHE A 348 6.96 8.42 -23.02
C PHE A 348 7.88 9.55 -23.56
N PRO A 349 7.68 10.09 -24.80
CA PRO A 349 8.53 11.17 -25.34
C PRO A 349 8.54 12.47 -24.52
N VAL A 350 7.51 12.69 -23.68
CA VAL A 350 7.39 13.86 -22.81
C VAL A 350 8.60 14.01 -21.86
N LEU A 351 9.19 12.90 -21.41
CA LEU A 351 10.34 12.91 -20.50
C LEU A 351 11.56 13.58 -21.14
N PHE A 352 11.83 13.30 -22.41
CA PHE A 352 12.92 13.92 -23.15
C PHE A 352 12.72 15.44 -23.24
N PHE A 353 11.54 15.89 -23.65
CA PHE A 353 11.26 17.32 -23.80
C PHE A 353 11.34 18.09 -22.48
N LEU A 354 10.81 17.53 -21.39
CA LEU A 354 10.89 18.15 -20.07
C LEU A 354 12.34 18.25 -19.55
N ALA A 355 13.18 17.26 -19.86
CA ALA A 355 14.61 17.33 -19.55
C ALA A 355 15.31 18.42 -20.36
N VAL A 356 15.07 18.49 -21.67
CA VAL A 356 15.69 19.52 -22.54
C VAL A 356 15.23 20.92 -22.16
N ILE A 357 13.93 21.14 -21.92
CA ILE A 357 13.42 22.44 -21.49
C ILE A 357 14.07 22.87 -20.18
N PHE A 358 14.30 21.95 -19.23
CA PHE A 358 15.06 22.27 -18.02
C PHE A 358 16.50 22.70 -18.33
N ILE A 359 17.19 22.02 -19.24
CA ILE A 359 18.58 22.37 -19.62
C ILE A 359 18.66 23.80 -20.17
N PHE A 360 17.68 24.22 -20.97
CA PHE A 360 17.65 25.57 -21.54
C PHE A 360 17.15 26.64 -20.57
N THR A 361 16.18 26.33 -19.72
CA THR A 361 15.48 27.34 -18.89
C THR A 361 15.94 27.40 -17.44
N ARG A 362 16.54 26.32 -16.94
CA ARG A 362 16.77 26.05 -15.52
C ARG A 362 15.47 26.10 -14.70
N ASP A 363 14.29 26.04 -15.32
CA ASP A 363 13.01 26.23 -14.64
C ASP A 363 12.66 25.04 -13.76
N LYS A 364 12.45 25.30 -12.46
CA LYS A 364 12.17 24.24 -11.49
C LYS A 364 10.89 23.44 -11.80
N ASN A 365 9.90 24.04 -12.46
CA ASN A 365 8.65 23.35 -12.75
C ASN A 365 8.85 22.30 -13.84
N SER A 366 9.80 22.48 -14.77
CA SER A 366 10.18 21.47 -15.75
C SER A 366 10.64 20.17 -15.08
N LEU A 367 11.44 20.27 -14.00
CA LEU A 367 11.86 19.10 -13.21
C LEU A 367 10.71 18.49 -12.40
N ILE A 368 9.82 19.32 -11.85
CA ILE A 368 8.65 18.83 -11.11
C ILE A 368 7.74 18.05 -12.07
N PHE A 369 7.46 18.59 -13.24
CA PHE A 369 6.67 17.93 -14.27
C PHE A 369 7.35 16.68 -14.80
N PHE A 370 8.68 16.69 -14.97
CA PHE A 370 9.43 15.48 -15.30
C PHE A 370 9.21 14.38 -14.26
N GLY A 371 9.28 14.72 -12.97
CA GLY A 371 9.04 13.78 -11.89
C GLY A 371 7.61 13.23 -11.86
N ILE A 372 6.60 14.09 -12.04
CA ILE A 372 5.19 13.67 -12.05
C ILE A 372 4.91 12.82 -13.29
N ALA A 373 5.29 13.27 -14.50
CA ALA A 373 5.11 12.51 -15.74
C ALA A 373 5.82 11.16 -15.67
N SER A 374 7.03 11.12 -15.11
CA SER A 374 7.77 9.87 -14.93
C SER A 374 7.05 8.91 -13.97
N PHE A 375 6.51 9.41 -12.86
CA PHE A 375 5.70 8.61 -11.94
C PHE A 375 4.43 8.06 -12.62
N THR A 376 3.70 8.89 -13.36
CA THR A 376 2.44 8.47 -13.99
C THR A 376 2.66 7.53 -15.17
N ILE A 377 3.67 7.78 -16.02
CA ILE A 377 4.07 6.85 -17.09
C ILE A 377 4.46 5.50 -16.50
N PHE A 378 5.31 5.49 -15.46
CA PHE A 378 5.72 4.25 -14.80
C PHE A 378 4.51 3.48 -14.27
N THR A 379 3.62 4.15 -13.54
CA THR A 379 2.44 3.52 -12.93
C THR A 379 1.52 2.95 -14.00
N ASN A 380 1.24 3.72 -15.05
CA ASN A 380 0.39 3.28 -16.15
C ASN A 380 0.96 2.05 -16.86
N THR A 381 2.24 2.07 -17.20
CA THR A 381 2.91 0.93 -17.85
C THR A 381 3.04 -0.26 -16.90
N PHE A 382 3.27 -0.02 -15.61
CA PHE A 382 3.38 -1.08 -14.61
C PHE A 382 2.07 -1.83 -14.40
N GLU A 383 0.94 -1.13 -14.27
CA GLU A 383 -0.37 -1.76 -14.08
C GLU A 383 -0.68 -2.74 -15.22
N VAL A 384 -0.50 -2.30 -16.47
CA VAL A 384 -0.74 -3.14 -17.66
C VAL A 384 0.22 -4.34 -17.72
N LEU A 385 1.52 -4.11 -17.54
CA LEU A 385 2.53 -5.17 -17.60
C LEU A 385 2.35 -6.19 -16.47
N SER A 386 2.04 -5.72 -15.27
CA SER A 386 1.88 -6.59 -14.10
C SER A 386 0.67 -7.52 -14.23
N ARG A 387 -0.45 -7.04 -14.80
CA ARG A 387 -1.63 -7.85 -15.08
C ARG A 387 -1.38 -8.82 -16.23
N MET A 388 -0.65 -8.42 -17.26
CA MET A 388 -0.24 -9.36 -18.31
C MET A 388 0.57 -10.52 -17.72
N ILE A 389 1.53 -10.23 -16.84
CA ILE A 389 2.39 -11.26 -16.24
C ILE A 389 1.63 -12.12 -15.22
N ARG A 390 0.73 -11.52 -14.43
CA ARG A 390 0.02 -12.22 -13.34
C ARG A 390 -1.22 -12.97 -13.82
N ASP A 391 -2.01 -12.33 -14.68
CA ASP A 391 -3.38 -12.73 -15.01
C ASP A 391 -3.52 -13.14 -16.49
N ASN A 392 -2.44 -13.03 -17.29
CA ASN A 392 -2.48 -13.17 -18.75
C ASN A 392 -3.54 -12.30 -19.44
N TYR A 393 -3.89 -11.17 -18.80
CA TYR A 393 -4.91 -10.23 -19.26
C TYR A 393 -4.41 -8.79 -19.02
N PRO A 394 -4.14 -8.00 -20.07
CA PRO A 394 -3.44 -6.73 -19.92
C PRO A 394 -4.38 -5.55 -19.59
N HIS A 395 -5.70 -5.74 -19.66
CA HIS A 395 -6.62 -4.61 -19.62
C HIS A 395 -7.01 -4.19 -18.20
N VAL A 396 -7.04 -2.88 -17.99
CA VAL A 396 -7.46 -2.26 -16.73
C VAL A 396 -8.94 -1.88 -16.84
N LEU A 397 -9.74 -2.26 -15.85
CA LEU A 397 -11.17 -1.97 -15.87
C LEU A 397 -11.43 -0.46 -15.74
N PRO A 398 -12.51 0.09 -16.35
CA PRO A 398 -12.81 1.53 -16.31
C PRO A 398 -13.05 2.10 -14.90
N ASP A 399 -13.49 1.26 -13.97
CA ASP A 399 -13.77 1.59 -12.57
C ASP A 399 -12.54 1.39 -11.64
N ASP A 400 -11.40 1.00 -12.20
CA ASP A 400 -10.18 0.77 -11.42
C ASP A 400 -9.70 2.08 -10.74
N PRO A 401 -9.53 2.10 -9.40
CA PRO A 401 -9.15 3.31 -8.68
C PRO A 401 -7.79 3.88 -9.10
N VAL A 402 -6.84 3.03 -9.50
CA VAL A 402 -5.51 3.46 -9.94
C VAL A 402 -5.63 4.17 -11.29
N LEU A 403 -6.40 3.60 -12.22
CA LEU A 403 -6.69 4.23 -13.51
C LEU A 403 -7.31 5.62 -13.31
N ILE A 404 -8.36 5.73 -12.49
CA ILE A 404 -9.06 7.00 -12.25
C ILE A 404 -8.10 8.02 -11.62
N LEU A 405 -7.37 7.63 -10.56
CA LEU A 405 -6.47 8.52 -9.85
C LEU A 405 -5.31 9.02 -10.74
N ILE A 406 -4.64 8.12 -11.47
CA ILE A 406 -3.53 8.51 -12.32
C ILE A 406 -4.00 9.31 -13.53
N SER A 407 -5.15 8.98 -14.11
CA SER A 407 -5.76 9.77 -15.20
C SER A 407 -6.08 11.19 -14.73
N PHE A 408 -6.60 11.34 -13.51
CA PHE A 408 -6.82 12.65 -12.89
C PHE A 408 -5.52 13.43 -12.69
N ILE A 409 -4.47 12.79 -12.17
CA ILE A 409 -3.15 13.42 -12.00
C ILE A 409 -2.58 13.86 -13.37
N ASN A 410 -2.68 13.02 -14.39
CA ASN A 410 -2.24 13.34 -15.76
C ASN A 410 -3.03 14.51 -16.35
N PHE A 411 -4.33 14.57 -16.12
CA PHE A 411 -5.17 15.69 -16.56
C PHE A 411 -4.78 17.00 -15.86
N VAL A 412 -4.59 16.99 -14.54
CA VAL A 412 -4.12 18.15 -13.79
C VAL A 412 -2.72 18.58 -14.24
N LEU A 413 -1.82 17.62 -14.46
CA LEU A 413 -0.48 17.88 -14.99
C LEU A 413 -0.55 18.53 -16.37
N PHE A 414 -1.43 18.06 -17.25
CA PHE A 414 -1.58 18.59 -18.60
C PHE A 414 -2.05 20.04 -18.58
N ILE A 415 -3.08 20.36 -17.79
CA ILE A 415 -3.52 21.74 -17.60
C ILE A 415 -2.40 22.61 -17.03
N ALA A 416 -1.65 22.10 -16.05
CA ALA A 416 -0.50 22.81 -15.49
C ALA A 416 0.60 23.08 -16.54
N VAL A 417 0.88 22.12 -17.43
CA VAL A 417 1.83 22.25 -18.54
C VAL A 417 1.33 23.25 -19.59
N LEU A 418 0.03 23.29 -19.91
CA LEU A 418 -0.53 24.32 -20.78
C LEU A 418 -0.32 25.72 -20.18
N ILE A 419 -0.69 25.94 -18.92
CA ILE A 419 -0.52 27.25 -18.27
C ILE A 419 0.96 27.64 -18.17
N TRP A 420 1.81 26.68 -17.80
CA TRP A 420 3.25 26.91 -17.65
C TRP A 420 3.95 27.16 -18.99
N SER A 421 3.61 26.42 -20.04
CA SER A 421 4.18 26.60 -21.38
C SER A 421 3.92 28.01 -21.91
N TRP A 422 2.72 28.58 -21.71
CA TRP A 422 2.44 29.98 -22.03
C TRP A 422 3.32 30.95 -21.26
N ARG A 423 3.50 30.69 -19.95
CA ARG A 423 4.29 31.53 -19.06
C ARG A 423 5.77 31.56 -19.45
N ILE A 424 6.36 30.44 -19.85
CA ILE A 424 7.78 30.37 -20.24
C ILE A 424 8.01 30.83 -21.69
N ALA A 425 7.14 30.43 -22.63
CA ALA A 425 7.33 30.69 -24.06
C ALA A 425 6.99 32.14 -24.43
N VAL A 426 5.84 32.64 -23.96
CA VAL A 426 5.28 33.94 -24.38
C VAL A 426 5.60 35.02 -23.36
N ARG A 427 5.38 34.77 -22.05
CA ARG A 427 5.64 35.76 -21.00
C ARG A 427 7.10 35.80 -20.55
N GLN A 428 7.94 34.85 -20.96
CA GLN A 428 9.35 34.71 -20.54
C GLN A 428 9.56 34.74 -19.01
N LYS A 429 8.56 34.28 -18.23
CA LYS A 429 8.62 34.29 -16.76
C LYS A 429 9.03 32.92 -16.23
N THR A 430 10.33 32.65 -16.15
CA THR A 430 10.86 31.43 -15.54
C THR A 430 10.97 31.54 -14.01
N ALA A 431 11.03 30.39 -13.34
CA ALA A 431 11.35 30.25 -11.92
C ALA A 431 12.63 29.38 -11.82
N PRO A 432 13.81 29.97 -12.10
CA PRO A 432 15.05 29.21 -12.24
C PRO A 432 15.50 28.60 -10.91
N VAL A 433 16.11 27.42 -10.99
CA VAL A 433 16.86 26.79 -9.89
C VAL A 433 18.18 27.53 -9.74
N LYS A 434 18.48 28.05 -8.53
CA LYS A 434 19.74 28.76 -8.25
C LYS A 434 20.92 27.78 -8.29
N MET A 435 21.97 28.14 -9.04
CA MET A 435 23.19 27.34 -9.22
C MET A 435 24.42 28.11 -8.72
N ALA A 436 25.56 27.41 -8.55
CA ALA A 436 26.74 27.96 -7.89
C ALA A 436 27.37 29.20 -8.58
N GLU A 437 27.20 29.34 -9.90
CA GLU A 437 27.68 30.50 -10.67
C GLU A 437 26.85 31.78 -10.41
N ASP A 438 25.60 31.65 -9.97
CA ASP A 438 24.70 32.79 -9.73
C ASP A 438 25.11 33.63 -8.50
N ILE A 439 26.13 33.19 -7.74
CA ILE A 439 26.66 33.87 -6.55
C ILE A 439 27.81 34.83 -6.92
N GLY A 440 28.47 34.65 -8.07
CA GLY A 440 29.61 35.48 -8.48
C GLY A 440 29.24 36.92 -8.87
N ASN A 441 27.97 37.16 -9.22
CA ASN A 441 27.47 38.45 -9.73
C ASN A 441 26.41 39.11 -8.85
N SER A 442 26.02 38.53 -7.71
CA SER A 442 25.18 39.24 -6.74
C SER A 442 26.09 40.06 -5.82
N GLN A 443 26.14 41.38 -6.06
CA GLN A 443 26.65 42.35 -5.10
C GLN A 443 26.14 41.99 -3.70
N GLU A 444 27.05 42.03 -2.72
CA GLU A 444 26.73 41.94 -1.31
C GLU A 444 25.62 42.92 -0.96
N GLU A 445 24.38 42.43 -0.85
CA GLU A 445 23.36 43.18 -0.13
C GLU A 445 23.79 43.22 1.35
N PRO A 446 24.02 44.41 1.92
CA PRO A 446 24.41 44.52 3.30
C PRO A 446 23.26 43.99 4.15
N LEU A 447 23.54 42.95 4.94
CA LEU A 447 22.71 42.52 6.05
C LEU A 447 22.21 43.77 6.79
N LYS A 448 20.92 44.08 6.63
CA LYS A 448 20.24 45.13 7.37
C LYS A 448 20.50 44.87 8.86
N ARG A 449 21.39 45.69 9.43
CA ARG A 449 21.49 45.92 10.87
C ARG A 449 20.10 46.33 11.33
N TYR A 450 19.44 45.44 12.08
CA TYR A 450 18.46 45.88 13.06
C TYR A 450 19.22 46.72 14.08
N THR A 451 19.25 48.04 13.87
CA THR A 451 19.59 49.01 14.91
C THR A 451 18.38 49.13 15.84
N GLY A 452 18.17 48.10 16.66
CA GLY A 452 17.47 48.26 17.92
C GLY A 452 18.46 48.86 18.90
N ASN A 453 18.43 50.19 19.03
CA ASN A 453 19.17 50.91 20.05
C ASN A 453 18.56 50.52 21.40
N GLY A 454 19.29 49.72 22.17
CA GLY A 454 18.87 49.22 23.46
C GLY A 454 20.03 48.47 24.07
N ASN A 455 20.77 49.14 24.95
CA ASN A 455 21.74 48.53 25.84
C ASN A 455 21.07 47.40 26.63
N GLY A 456 21.17 46.19 26.09
CA GLY A 456 20.87 44.96 26.77
C GLY A 456 22.05 44.05 26.53
N SER A 457 22.98 44.02 27.49
CA SER A 457 23.85 42.86 27.66
C SER A 457 22.97 41.62 27.50
N LEU A 458 23.24 40.78 26.50
CA LEU A 458 22.56 39.51 26.33
C LEU A 458 22.86 38.66 27.55
N ASP A 459 21.98 38.77 28.53
CA ASP A 459 21.98 38.03 29.75
C ASP A 459 21.60 36.59 29.41
N TRP A 460 22.61 35.72 29.40
CA TRP A 460 22.46 34.30 29.06
C TRP A 460 21.65 33.52 30.10
N SER A 461 21.37 34.12 31.26
CA SER A 461 20.45 33.55 32.26
C SER A 461 19.01 33.42 31.73
N ARG A 462 18.60 34.23 30.74
CA ARG A 462 17.28 34.10 30.08
C ARG A 462 17.22 33.03 28.99
N ALA A 463 18.35 32.55 28.49
CA ALA A 463 18.39 31.39 27.57
C ALA A 463 18.41 30.04 28.32
N GLU A 464 18.61 30.06 29.64
CA GLU A 464 18.51 28.91 30.54
C GLU A 464 17.06 28.59 30.95
N GLY A 465 16.11 29.48 30.65
CA GLY A 465 14.69 29.37 31.02
C GLY A 465 13.77 28.72 29.99
N ALA A 466 14.24 27.79 29.16
CA ALA A 466 13.30 26.90 28.46
C ALA A 466 12.85 25.83 29.44
N GLU A 467 11.88 26.17 30.31
CA GLU A 467 11.27 25.29 31.29
C GLU A 467 11.07 23.90 30.67
N THR A 468 11.63 22.88 31.32
CA THR A 468 11.19 21.50 31.13
C THR A 468 9.71 21.48 31.41
N PHE A 469 8.88 21.54 30.36
CA PHE A 469 7.44 21.60 30.51
C PHE A 469 7.00 20.31 31.18
N ALA A 470 6.62 20.39 32.45
CA ALA A 470 6.14 19.22 33.20
C ALA A 470 4.84 18.77 32.55
N PHE A 471 4.82 17.57 31.95
CA PHE A 471 3.59 16.91 31.55
C PHE A 471 2.74 16.73 32.81
N ARG A 472 1.64 17.50 32.92
CA ARG A 472 0.76 17.52 34.08
C ARG A 472 -0.61 16.98 33.71
N VAL A 473 -1.01 15.92 34.39
CA VAL A 473 -2.37 15.39 34.40
C VAL A 473 -3.08 16.02 35.59
N ASN A 474 -4.16 16.76 35.35
CA ASN A 474 -4.96 17.39 36.39
C ASN A 474 -6.13 16.48 36.80
N ARG A 475 -6.83 16.82 37.89
CA ARG A 475 -7.96 16.02 38.38
C ARG A 475 -9.10 15.89 37.36
N LYS A 476 -9.32 16.90 36.51
CA LYS A 476 -10.35 16.87 35.45
C LYS A 476 -9.97 15.88 34.35
N ASP A 477 -8.69 15.78 33.99
CA ASP A 477 -8.22 14.78 33.03
C ASP A 477 -8.47 13.36 33.53
N ILE A 478 -8.16 13.10 34.81
CA ILE A 478 -8.38 11.79 35.43
C ILE A 478 -9.88 11.46 35.42
N ALA A 479 -10.73 12.42 35.81
CA ALA A 479 -12.17 12.24 35.78
C ALA A 479 -12.69 11.97 34.36
N LEU A 480 -12.23 12.73 33.36
CA LEU A 480 -12.63 12.52 31.96
C LEU A 480 -12.20 11.15 31.44
N MET A 481 -10.95 10.75 31.66
CA MET A 481 -10.48 9.41 31.27
C MET A 481 -11.31 8.32 31.96
N ALA A 482 -11.55 8.43 33.27
CA ALA A 482 -12.34 7.46 34.01
C ALA A 482 -13.78 7.36 33.48
N VAL A 483 -14.45 8.50 33.26
CA VAL A 483 -15.82 8.53 32.70
C VAL A 483 -15.86 7.91 31.31
N MET A 484 -14.94 8.27 30.41
CA MET A 484 -14.90 7.71 29.05
C MET A 484 -14.64 6.21 29.06
N THR A 485 -13.71 5.73 29.89
CA THR A 485 -13.42 4.30 30.03
C THR A 485 -14.61 3.54 30.62
N LEU A 486 -15.29 4.07 31.64
CA LEU A 486 -16.46 3.43 32.23
C LEU A 486 -17.64 3.38 31.25
N LEU A 487 -17.88 4.46 30.50
CA LEU A 487 -18.90 4.49 29.44
C LEU A 487 -18.59 3.48 28.33
N TYR A 488 -17.32 3.38 27.92
CA TYR A 488 -16.92 2.39 26.93
C TYR A 488 -17.12 0.97 27.46
N LEU A 489 -16.68 0.67 28.68
CA LEU A 489 -16.86 -0.65 29.29
C LEU A 489 -18.33 -1.03 29.41
N ALA A 490 -19.18 -0.10 29.86
CA ALA A 490 -20.62 -0.33 29.94
C ALA A 490 -21.21 -0.73 28.59
N LEU A 491 -20.74 -0.12 27.49
CA LEU A 491 -21.17 -0.46 26.14
C LEU A 491 -20.53 -1.76 25.62
N ALA A 492 -19.23 -1.97 25.86
CA ALA A 492 -18.48 -3.11 25.36
C ALA A 492 -18.90 -4.43 26.01
N PHE A 493 -19.39 -4.39 27.25
CA PHE A 493 -19.91 -5.54 27.98
C PHE A 493 -21.32 -5.97 27.57
N ILE A 494 -22.08 -5.12 26.87
CA ILE A 494 -23.36 -5.52 26.29
C ILE A 494 -23.08 -6.66 25.31
N ASN A 495 -23.71 -7.82 25.52
CA ASN A 495 -23.59 -9.00 24.66
C ASN A 495 -22.13 -9.39 24.37
N LEU A 496 -21.23 -9.29 25.36
CA LEU A 496 -19.83 -9.68 25.14
C LEU A 496 -19.70 -11.21 24.94
N GLY A 497 -20.46 -11.97 25.73
CA GLY A 497 -20.50 -13.43 25.73
C GLY A 497 -21.39 -13.93 26.86
N SER A 498 -21.71 -15.21 26.83
CA SER A 498 -22.44 -15.97 27.83
C SER A 498 -21.50 -16.65 28.82
N PHE A 499 -21.99 -16.86 30.05
CA PHE A 499 -21.41 -17.82 31.00
C PHE A 499 -22.03 -19.21 30.83
N ASP A 500 -23.21 -19.27 30.21
CA ASP A 500 -24.06 -20.44 30.07
C ASP A 500 -23.70 -21.12 28.73
N VAL A 501 -22.72 -22.01 28.76
CA VAL A 501 -22.31 -22.88 27.64
C VAL A 501 -22.00 -24.29 28.17
N PRO A 502 -22.26 -25.35 27.40
CA PRO A 502 -22.02 -26.73 27.86
C PRO A 502 -20.58 -26.95 28.37
N GLN A 503 -20.43 -27.68 29.48
CA GLN A 503 -19.18 -27.89 30.20
C GLN A 503 -18.71 -29.34 30.20
N THR A 504 -19.62 -30.30 30.38
CA THR A 504 -19.34 -31.74 30.34
C THR A 504 -19.13 -32.21 28.90
N GLU A 505 -18.42 -33.32 28.68
CA GLU A 505 -18.12 -33.80 27.33
C GLU A 505 -17.91 -35.30 27.27
N TRP A 506 -18.33 -35.91 26.16
CA TRP A 506 -18.09 -37.31 25.82
C TRP A 506 -17.42 -37.39 24.45
N ALA A 507 -16.44 -38.29 24.30
CA ALA A 507 -15.77 -38.53 23.03
C ALA A 507 -15.61 -40.03 22.80
N GLY A 508 -16.06 -40.51 21.63
CA GLY A 508 -15.80 -41.87 21.19
C GLY A 508 -14.30 -42.13 21.09
N GLN A 509 -13.84 -43.19 21.75
CA GLN A 509 -12.44 -43.63 21.78
C GLN A 509 -12.15 -44.69 20.71
N SER A 510 -13.19 -45.39 20.25
CA SER A 510 -13.10 -46.44 19.24
C SER A 510 -14.26 -46.36 18.25
N SER A 511 -14.11 -47.00 17.09
CA SER A 511 -15.19 -47.14 16.11
C SER A 511 -16.31 -48.10 16.54
N GLU A 512 -16.18 -48.72 17.71
CA GLU A 512 -17.22 -49.54 18.34
C GLU A 512 -18.05 -48.74 19.34
N ASP A 513 -17.64 -47.51 19.65
CA ASP A 513 -18.32 -46.64 20.61
C ASP A 513 -19.48 -45.90 19.91
N GLY A 514 -20.60 -45.79 20.61
CA GLY A 514 -21.78 -45.11 20.10
C GLY A 514 -22.90 -45.10 21.13
N PHE A 515 -24.04 -44.54 20.72
CA PHE A 515 -25.21 -44.41 21.57
C PHE A 515 -26.50 -44.37 20.75
N ILE A 516 -27.61 -44.57 21.43
CA ILE A 516 -28.95 -44.50 20.86
C ILE A 516 -29.70 -43.37 21.56
N ILE A 517 -30.28 -42.48 20.75
CA ILE A 517 -31.23 -41.46 21.20
C ILE A 517 -32.63 -42.05 21.03
N ASP A 518 -33.32 -42.34 22.14
CA ASP A 518 -34.68 -42.89 22.15
C ASP A 518 -35.71 -41.80 22.50
N LEU A 519 -36.57 -41.46 21.53
CA LEU A 519 -37.63 -40.46 21.68
C LEU A 519 -38.88 -41.03 22.38
N GLY A 520 -38.91 -42.33 22.65
CA GLY A 520 -40.03 -43.05 23.29
C GLY A 520 -41.28 -43.23 22.41
N SER A 521 -41.42 -42.45 21.34
CA SER A 521 -42.49 -42.51 20.34
C SER A 521 -42.03 -41.92 19.01
N GLU A 522 -42.72 -42.22 17.91
CA GLU A 522 -42.43 -41.59 16.61
C GLU A 522 -42.67 -40.07 16.69
N GLN A 523 -41.65 -39.30 16.37
CA GLN A 523 -41.68 -37.84 16.33
C GLN A 523 -41.19 -37.32 14.97
N PRO A 524 -41.78 -36.25 14.43
CA PRO A 524 -41.31 -35.62 13.19
C PRO A 524 -40.10 -34.73 13.50
N VAL A 525 -38.89 -35.29 13.38
CA VAL A 525 -37.64 -34.61 13.75
C VAL A 525 -37.14 -33.78 12.59
N SER A 526 -36.93 -32.49 12.87
CA SER A 526 -36.44 -31.51 11.91
C SER A 526 -34.94 -31.27 12.02
N ARG A 527 -34.36 -31.46 13.21
CA ARG A 527 -32.98 -31.05 13.48
C ARG A 527 -32.39 -31.78 14.67
N ILE A 528 -31.11 -32.11 14.58
CA ILE A 528 -30.26 -32.46 15.71
C ILE A 528 -29.18 -31.39 15.83
N THR A 529 -29.06 -30.77 16.99
CA THR A 529 -27.98 -29.82 17.28
C THR A 529 -27.00 -30.47 18.23
N PHE A 530 -25.71 -30.15 18.11
CA PHE A 530 -24.72 -30.62 19.08
C PHE A 530 -23.67 -29.56 19.33
N TYR A 531 -23.16 -29.49 20.55
CA TYR A 531 -22.10 -28.56 20.90
C TYR A 531 -20.75 -29.25 20.85
N SER A 532 -19.85 -28.77 20.00
CA SER A 532 -18.53 -29.35 19.82
C SER A 532 -17.58 -29.00 20.97
N GLY A 533 -16.77 -29.98 21.39
CA GLY A 533 -15.74 -29.85 22.42
C GLY A 533 -14.33 -29.71 21.83
N LEU A 534 -13.35 -30.32 22.49
CA LEU A 534 -11.97 -30.41 21.99
C LEU A 534 -11.80 -31.67 21.12
N GLY A 535 -10.90 -31.59 20.13
CA GLY A 535 -10.55 -32.71 19.25
C GLY A 535 -11.19 -32.61 17.87
N GLU A 536 -10.87 -33.55 17.00
CA GLU A 536 -11.44 -33.69 15.66
C GLU A 536 -11.97 -35.12 15.51
N GLY A 537 -13.20 -35.28 15.01
CA GLY A 537 -13.83 -36.60 14.88
C GLY A 537 -15.10 -36.57 14.04
N THR A 538 -15.65 -37.74 13.77
CA THR A 538 -16.86 -37.90 12.95
C THR A 538 -17.71 -39.01 13.51
N TYR A 539 -19.01 -38.75 13.63
CA TYR A 539 -20.01 -39.69 14.10
C TYR A 539 -21.04 -39.89 13.01
N ASN A 540 -21.18 -41.11 12.53
CA ASN A 540 -22.25 -41.44 11.59
C ASN A 540 -23.58 -41.49 12.35
N VAL A 541 -24.66 -41.02 11.73
CA VAL A 541 -26.00 -41.00 12.30
C VAL A 541 -26.92 -41.87 11.46
N TRP A 542 -27.69 -42.72 12.12
CA TRP A 542 -28.72 -43.57 11.51
C TRP A 542 -30.07 -43.32 12.20
N TYR A 543 -31.16 -43.41 11.46
CA TYR A 543 -32.52 -43.35 12.01
C TYR A 543 -33.22 -44.70 11.85
N GLN A 544 -34.14 -45.01 12.76
CA GLN A 544 -34.92 -46.23 12.68
C GLN A 544 -36.18 -46.02 11.81
N ASP A 545 -36.40 -46.88 10.82
CA ASP A 545 -37.63 -46.89 10.02
C ASP A 545 -38.78 -47.63 10.71
N ALA A 546 -39.96 -47.62 10.09
CA ALA A 546 -41.17 -48.24 10.64
C ALA A 546 -41.07 -49.76 10.82
N ASP A 547 -40.16 -50.42 10.09
CA ASP A 547 -39.89 -51.86 10.19
C ASP A 547 -38.83 -52.19 11.26
N GLY A 548 -38.30 -51.17 11.94
CA GLY A 548 -37.30 -51.28 12.99
C GLY A 548 -35.86 -51.34 12.48
N THR A 549 -35.62 -51.10 11.18
CA THR A 549 -34.29 -51.14 10.55
C THR A 549 -33.61 -49.78 10.65
N TYR A 550 -32.31 -49.76 10.97
CA TYR A 550 -31.53 -48.52 10.96
C TYR A 550 -31.02 -48.19 9.56
N LEU A 551 -31.39 -47.00 9.08
CA LEU A 551 -30.96 -46.45 7.79
C LEU A 551 -30.04 -45.26 8.03
N TYR A 552 -28.95 -45.19 7.26
CA TYR A 552 -27.98 -44.11 7.36
C TYR A 552 -28.62 -42.77 6.99
N LEU A 553 -28.37 -41.76 7.81
CA LEU A 553 -28.87 -40.40 7.64
C LEU A 553 -27.78 -39.50 7.06
N ASP A 554 -26.76 -39.21 7.86
CA ASP A 554 -25.65 -38.31 7.54
C ASP A 554 -24.57 -38.41 8.63
N ASP A 555 -23.51 -37.61 8.51
CA ASP A 555 -22.42 -37.52 9.47
C ASP A 555 -22.49 -36.25 10.34
N MET A 556 -22.21 -36.41 11.62
CA MET A 556 -21.89 -35.33 12.56
C MET A 556 -20.37 -35.16 12.62
N ALA A 557 -19.85 -34.18 11.90
CA ALA A 557 -18.45 -33.78 11.98
C ALA A 557 -18.22 -32.87 13.20
N VAL A 558 -17.25 -33.25 14.03
CA VAL A 558 -16.75 -32.42 15.13
C VAL A 558 -15.39 -31.89 14.70
N ASP A 559 -15.38 -30.72 14.06
CA ASP A 559 -14.19 -30.06 13.50
C ASP A 559 -13.96 -28.64 14.04
N ASP A 560 -15.02 -27.94 14.41
CA ASP A 560 -14.96 -26.62 15.04
C ASP A 560 -14.85 -26.69 16.57
N PHE A 561 -14.07 -25.79 17.17
CA PHE A 561 -13.85 -25.75 18.62
C PHE A 561 -14.92 -24.94 19.36
N TYR A 562 -15.65 -25.55 20.30
CA TYR A 562 -16.60 -24.86 21.21
C TYR A 562 -17.67 -24.05 20.45
N LYS A 563 -18.48 -24.75 19.65
CA LYS A 563 -19.49 -24.17 18.76
C LYS A 563 -20.72 -25.08 18.64
N TRP A 564 -21.90 -24.48 18.52
CA TRP A 564 -23.12 -25.21 18.16
C TRP A 564 -23.11 -25.55 16.68
N GLN A 565 -23.24 -26.84 16.39
CA GLN A 565 -23.36 -27.43 15.07
C GLN A 565 -24.78 -27.97 14.87
N VAL A 566 -25.15 -28.12 13.60
CA VAL A 566 -26.50 -28.51 13.20
C VAL A 566 -26.43 -29.62 12.17
N LEU A 567 -27.19 -30.68 12.41
CA LEU A 567 -27.56 -31.68 11.43
C LEU A 567 -29.06 -31.51 11.12
N GLU A 568 -29.37 -31.14 9.89
CA GLU A 568 -30.75 -31.02 9.43
C GLU A 568 -31.35 -32.41 9.19
N VAL A 569 -32.54 -32.64 9.73
CA VAL A 569 -33.23 -33.92 9.67
C VAL A 569 -34.60 -33.72 9.02
N ASN A 570 -35.04 -34.71 8.25
CA ASN A 570 -36.38 -34.69 7.67
C ASN A 570 -36.97 -36.10 7.73
N GLN A 571 -37.01 -36.65 8.94
CA GLN A 571 -37.44 -38.02 9.19
C GLN A 571 -38.43 -38.05 10.35
N THR A 572 -39.46 -38.89 10.21
CA THR A 572 -40.33 -39.26 11.33
C THR A 572 -39.82 -40.59 11.88
N THR A 573 -39.29 -40.58 13.09
CA THR A 573 -38.66 -41.76 13.70
C THR A 573 -38.84 -41.71 15.21
N SER A 574 -38.70 -42.86 15.88
CA SER A 574 -38.63 -42.95 17.33
C SER A 574 -37.19 -43.02 17.87
N ARG A 575 -36.20 -43.33 17.02
CA ARG A 575 -34.82 -43.59 17.47
C ARG A 575 -33.78 -43.13 16.46
N PHE A 576 -32.68 -42.58 16.98
CA PHE A 576 -31.43 -42.44 16.23
C PHE A 576 -30.35 -43.30 16.87
N MET A 577 -29.52 -43.93 16.05
CA MET A 577 -28.28 -44.57 16.46
C MET A 577 -27.13 -43.70 15.95
N VAL A 578 -26.16 -43.46 16.81
CA VAL A 578 -24.96 -42.66 16.50
C VAL A 578 -23.75 -43.51 16.84
N ILE A 579 -22.86 -43.70 15.88
CA ILE A 579 -21.65 -44.53 16.03
C ILE A 579 -20.45 -43.70 15.62
N THR A 580 -19.40 -43.82 16.40
CA THR A 580 -18.12 -43.18 16.13
C THR A 580 -17.51 -43.79 14.87
N ASP A 581 -17.21 -42.96 13.88
CA ASP A 581 -16.45 -43.37 12.69
C ASP A 581 -14.96 -43.02 12.89
N ILE A 582 -14.71 -41.73 13.13
CA ILE A 582 -13.38 -41.20 13.45
C ILE A 582 -13.38 -40.76 14.92
N PRO A 583 -12.66 -41.48 15.81
CA PRO A 583 -12.64 -41.18 17.24
C PRO A 583 -11.86 -39.90 17.57
N GLY A 584 -12.17 -39.30 18.72
CA GLY A 584 -11.41 -38.19 19.30
C GLY A 584 -12.09 -36.82 19.31
N GLY A 585 -13.18 -36.62 18.57
CA GLY A 585 -13.94 -35.36 18.58
C GLY A 585 -14.96 -35.32 19.72
N ALA A 586 -14.76 -34.49 20.74
CA ALA A 586 -15.68 -34.45 21.87
C ALA A 586 -17.00 -33.75 21.54
N ILE A 587 -18.13 -34.30 22.01
CA ILE A 587 -19.45 -33.67 21.99
C ILE A 587 -19.82 -33.34 23.43
N LYS A 588 -20.27 -32.11 23.66
CA LYS A 588 -20.60 -31.62 24.99
C LYS A 588 -22.07 -31.76 25.35
N GLU A 589 -22.95 -31.57 24.38
CA GLU A 589 -24.40 -31.60 24.58
C GLU A 589 -25.08 -31.83 23.25
N ILE A 590 -26.21 -32.55 23.24
CA ILE A 590 -27.02 -32.81 22.04
C ILE A 590 -28.45 -32.30 22.26
N GLY A 591 -29.08 -31.78 21.21
CA GLY A 591 -30.48 -31.37 21.22
C GLY A 591 -31.21 -31.96 20.02
N VAL A 592 -32.45 -32.39 20.20
CA VAL A 592 -33.29 -32.88 19.11
C VAL A 592 -34.54 -32.01 19.02
N PHE A 593 -34.90 -31.57 17.82
CA PHE A 593 -36.01 -30.64 17.61
C PHE A 593 -37.03 -31.18 16.61
N SER A 594 -38.28 -30.79 16.80
CA SER A 594 -39.38 -31.09 15.88
C SER A 594 -39.66 -29.93 14.94
N HIS A 595 -40.45 -30.19 13.89
CA HIS A 595 -40.93 -29.14 12.99
C HIS A 595 -41.94 -28.15 13.63
N GLU A 596 -42.49 -28.46 14.81
CA GLU A 596 -43.61 -27.69 15.38
C GLU A 596 -43.16 -26.51 16.25
N ASN A 597 -42.07 -26.66 17.00
CA ASN A 597 -41.50 -25.62 17.88
C ASN A 597 -39.97 -25.72 17.97
N HIS A 598 -39.33 -24.59 18.31
CA HIS A 598 -37.87 -24.51 18.53
C HIS A 598 -37.47 -24.91 19.96
N ASP A 599 -38.31 -25.66 20.68
CA ASP A 599 -37.97 -26.21 22.00
C ASP A 599 -37.41 -27.64 21.82
N PRO A 600 -36.41 -28.05 22.62
CA PRO A 600 -35.85 -29.39 22.51
C PRO A 600 -36.86 -30.46 22.93
N LEU A 601 -36.90 -31.56 22.17
CA LEU A 601 -37.64 -32.76 22.49
C LEU A 601 -37.02 -33.47 23.69
N VAL A 602 -37.87 -34.12 24.49
CA VAL A 602 -37.41 -34.98 25.59
C VAL A 602 -37.04 -36.35 25.02
N TYR A 603 -35.86 -36.84 25.34
CA TYR A 603 -35.35 -38.14 24.91
C TYR A 603 -34.58 -38.85 26.04
N GLU A 604 -34.38 -40.16 25.88
CA GLU A 604 -33.52 -40.97 26.74
C GLU A 604 -32.29 -41.43 25.94
N LEU A 605 -31.09 -41.30 26.51
CA LEU A 605 -29.88 -41.90 25.95
C LEU A 605 -29.74 -43.35 26.40
N LYS A 606 -29.34 -44.20 25.46
CA LYS A 606 -29.06 -45.62 25.67
C LYS A 606 -27.71 -45.99 25.09
N ASN A 607 -27.08 -46.99 25.69
CA ASN A 607 -25.92 -47.67 25.13
C ASN A 607 -26.33 -48.47 23.87
N LEU A 608 -25.36 -48.87 23.04
CA LEU A 608 -25.62 -49.66 21.82
C LEU A 608 -26.24 -51.05 22.11
N ASP A 609 -26.15 -51.53 23.35
CA ASP A 609 -26.79 -52.76 23.83
C ASP A 609 -28.21 -52.55 24.38
N GLU A 610 -28.80 -51.37 24.13
CA GLU A 610 -30.15 -50.91 24.52
C GLU A 610 -30.39 -50.69 26.02
N TYR A 611 -29.37 -50.86 26.88
CA TYR A 611 -29.50 -50.46 28.29
C TYR A 611 -29.44 -48.94 28.44
N PRO A 612 -30.11 -48.35 29.46
CA PRO A 612 -30.00 -46.92 29.75
C PRO A 612 -28.54 -46.47 29.85
N ALA A 613 -28.24 -45.29 29.30
CA ALA A 613 -26.91 -44.71 29.34
C ALA A 613 -26.45 -44.48 30.79
N ASP A 614 -25.15 -44.68 31.02
CA ASP A 614 -24.50 -44.46 32.30
C ASP A 614 -23.11 -43.83 32.12
N GLY A 615 -22.50 -43.38 33.21
CA GLY A 615 -21.17 -42.78 33.20
C GLY A 615 -21.09 -41.50 32.36
N GLU A 616 -20.02 -41.38 31.57
CA GLU A 616 -19.72 -40.17 30.79
C GLU A 616 -20.67 -39.96 29.62
N LEU A 617 -21.38 -40.99 29.16
CA LEU A 617 -22.32 -40.84 28.05
C LEU A 617 -23.53 -39.95 28.41
N LEU A 618 -23.88 -39.89 29.70
CA LEU A 618 -24.93 -38.99 30.20
C LEU A 618 -24.58 -37.51 30.06
N TYR A 619 -23.30 -37.17 29.87
CA TYR A 619 -22.87 -35.79 29.63
C TYR A 619 -23.43 -35.21 28.33
N LEU A 620 -23.91 -36.03 27.40
CA LEU A 620 -24.55 -35.55 26.17
C LEU A 620 -25.98 -35.02 26.38
N CYS A 621 -26.52 -35.15 27.60
CA CYS A 621 -27.90 -34.77 27.92
C CYS A 621 -28.08 -34.14 29.32
N ASP A 622 -27.01 -33.82 30.05
CA ASP A 622 -27.11 -33.34 31.44
C ASP A 622 -27.35 -31.83 31.57
N GLU A 623 -27.10 -31.05 30.51
CA GLU A 623 -27.26 -29.61 30.46
C GLU A 623 -28.30 -29.16 29.40
N GLN A 624 -29.34 -29.97 29.15
CA GLN A 624 -30.44 -29.70 28.19
C GLN A 624 -31.08 -28.29 28.25
N HIS A 625 -31.00 -27.62 29.39
CA HIS A 625 -31.48 -26.24 29.55
C HIS A 625 -30.64 -25.20 28.77
N LEU A 626 -29.46 -25.56 28.29
CA LEU A 626 -28.55 -24.75 27.48
C LEU A 626 -28.69 -25.00 25.97
N VAL A 627 -29.37 -26.08 25.59
CA VAL A 627 -29.57 -26.48 24.20
C VAL A 627 -30.33 -25.39 23.44
N GLN A 628 -29.87 -25.10 22.22
CA GLN A 628 -30.47 -24.07 21.37
C GLN A 628 -30.70 -24.59 19.96
N TYR A 629 -31.80 -24.15 19.35
CA TYR A 629 -32.11 -24.47 17.95
C TYR A 629 -31.10 -23.86 16.95
N ARG A 630 -30.54 -22.69 17.28
CA ARG A 630 -29.75 -21.85 16.36
C ARG A 630 -28.36 -22.42 16.12
N GLU A 631 -27.95 -22.43 14.85
CA GLU A 631 -26.57 -22.66 14.44
C GLU A 631 -25.68 -21.50 14.92
N SER A 632 -24.60 -21.84 15.62
CA SER A 632 -23.48 -20.93 15.94
C SER A 632 -23.89 -19.52 16.41
N ASP A 633 -24.42 -19.38 17.63
CA ASP A 633 -24.66 -18.05 18.21
C ASP A 633 -23.35 -17.44 18.73
N PHE A 634 -22.99 -16.22 18.31
CA PHE A 634 -21.78 -15.55 18.79
C PHE A 634 -21.75 -15.42 20.33
N LEU A 635 -22.90 -15.41 21.02
CA LEU A 635 -22.96 -15.36 22.48
C LEU A 635 -22.53 -16.66 23.14
N THR A 636 -22.68 -17.81 22.50
CA THR A 636 -22.43 -19.12 23.11
C THR A 636 -21.38 -19.93 22.36
N SER A 637 -20.95 -19.49 21.17
CA SER A 637 -20.02 -20.18 20.30
C SER A 637 -18.82 -19.32 19.94
N THR A 638 -17.71 -19.99 19.61
CA THR A 638 -16.59 -19.35 18.92
C THR A 638 -17.01 -18.92 17.51
N TYR A 639 -16.34 -17.89 17.00
CA TYR A 639 -16.48 -17.45 15.61
C TYR A 639 -15.18 -16.81 15.13
N PHE A 640 -14.98 -16.78 13.81
CA PHE A 640 -13.76 -16.25 13.19
C PHE A 640 -12.49 -16.84 13.86
N ASP A 641 -11.44 -16.04 14.08
CA ASP A 641 -10.16 -16.49 14.65
C ASP A 641 -10.22 -16.91 16.15
N GLU A 642 -11.40 -16.94 16.79
CA GLU A 642 -11.55 -17.53 18.13
C GLU A 642 -11.25 -19.03 18.13
N ILE A 643 -11.60 -19.74 17.04
CA ILE A 643 -11.34 -21.18 16.89
C ILE A 643 -9.86 -21.54 17.04
N TYR A 644 -8.97 -20.59 16.75
CA TYR A 644 -7.53 -20.77 16.86
C TYR A 644 -6.98 -20.25 18.20
N HIS A 645 -7.19 -18.97 18.50
CA HIS A 645 -6.52 -18.33 19.63
C HIS A 645 -7.10 -18.74 20.98
N VAL A 646 -8.42 -18.92 21.06
CA VAL A 646 -9.10 -19.34 22.30
C VAL A 646 -8.79 -20.81 22.57
N ARG A 647 -8.82 -21.65 21.54
CA ARG A 647 -8.40 -23.06 21.62
C ARG A 647 -7.00 -23.19 22.21
N THR A 648 -6.01 -22.53 21.63
CA THR A 648 -4.65 -22.59 22.18
C THR A 648 -4.51 -21.98 23.57
N ALA A 649 -5.31 -20.96 23.91
CA ALA A 649 -5.33 -20.43 25.26
C ALA A 649 -5.83 -21.46 26.29
N TYR A 650 -6.84 -22.26 25.93
CA TYR A 650 -7.33 -23.39 26.72
C TYR A 650 -6.29 -24.52 26.81
N GLU A 651 -5.68 -24.88 25.69
CA GLU A 651 -4.62 -25.91 25.62
C GLU A 651 -3.42 -25.56 26.50
N HIS A 652 -3.00 -24.28 26.51
CA HIS A 652 -1.96 -23.79 27.42
C HIS A 652 -2.29 -23.98 28.91
N LEU A 653 -3.56 -23.81 29.31
CA LEU A 653 -3.98 -24.01 30.72
C LEU A 653 -3.92 -25.48 31.11
N ASN A 654 -4.26 -26.36 30.16
CA ASN A 654 -4.36 -27.79 30.37
C ASN A 654 -3.09 -28.57 30.01
N ARG A 655 -2.03 -27.86 29.59
CA ARG A 655 -0.75 -28.45 29.16
C ARG A 655 -0.90 -29.42 27.99
N ILE A 656 -1.78 -29.05 27.06
CA ILE A 656 -2.03 -29.77 25.80
C ILE A 656 -1.16 -29.12 24.71
N GLU A 657 -0.75 -29.93 23.72
CA GLU A 657 -0.02 -29.43 22.57
C GLU A 657 -0.84 -28.34 21.82
N PRO A 658 -0.24 -27.18 21.52
CA PRO A 658 -0.98 -26.03 21.01
C PRO A 658 -1.31 -26.17 19.52
N TYR A 659 -2.59 -26.04 19.18
CA TYR A 659 -3.10 -26.07 17.81
C TYR A 659 -2.59 -24.91 16.94
N GLU A 660 -2.78 -23.66 17.41
CA GLU A 660 -2.31 -22.45 16.72
C GLU A 660 -0.88 -22.09 17.16
N TRP A 661 0.10 -22.33 16.30
CA TRP A 661 1.52 -22.01 16.53
C TRP A 661 2.09 -20.91 15.63
N THR A 662 1.28 -20.34 14.73
CA THR A 662 1.69 -19.33 13.75
C THR A 662 1.94 -17.95 14.36
N HIS A 663 1.59 -17.76 15.65
CA HIS A 663 1.86 -16.54 16.39
C HIS A 663 2.57 -16.78 17.73
N PRO A 664 3.42 -15.83 18.18
CA PRO A 664 4.04 -15.87 19.50
C PRO A 664 3.02 -16.00 20.65
N PRO A 665 3.37 -16.63 21.79
CA PRO A 665 2.37 -17.09 22.75
C PRO A 665 1.70 -16.03 23.63
N LEU A 666 2.29 -14.85 23.83
CA LEU A 666 1.86 -13.92 24.89
C LEU A 666 0.38 -13.50 24.75
N GLY A 667 -0.11 -13.30 23.52
CA GLY A 667 -1.52 -12.94 23.30
C GLY A 667 -2.48 -14.03 23.79
N LYS A 668 -2.14 -15.29 23.51
CA LYS A 668 -2.92 -16.48 23.92
C LYS A 668 -2.82 -16.70 25.43
N ILE A 669 -1.68 -16.40 26.04
CA ILE A 669 -1.51 -16.39 27.51
C ILE A 669 -2.39 -15.32 28.18
N LEU A 670 -2.57 -14.15 27.55
CA LEU A 670 -3.46 -13.13 28.10
C LEU A 670 -4.94 -13.53 27.97
N ILE A 671 -5.32 -14.26 26.92
CA ILE A 671 -6.66 -14.85 26.79
C ILE A 671 -6.87 -15.91 27.88
N SER A 672 -5.85 -16.74 28.14
CA SER A 672 -5.96 -17.82 29.15
C SER A 672 -6.16 -17.31 30.57
N ILE A 673 -5.69 -16.10 30.90
CA ILE A 673 -6.00 -15.44 32.18
C ILE A 673 -7.51 -15.21 32.32
N GLY A 674 -8.19 -14.82 31.25
CA GLY A 674 -9.64 -14.62 31.26
C GLY A 674 -10.38 -15.94 31.47
N ILE A 675 -9.99 -16.98 30.73
CA ILE A 675 -10.54 -18.33 30.88
C ILE A 675 -10.33 -18.86 32.31
N ALA A 676 -9.13 -18.69 32.88
CA ALA A 676 -8.81 -19.15 34.22
C ALA A 676 -9.62 -18.44 35.32
N LEU A 677 -10.04 -17.19 35.10
CA LEU A 677 -10.79 -16.41 36.08
C LEU A 677 -12.32 -16.59 35.98
N PHE A 678 -12.83 -16.81 34.78
CA PHE A 678 -14.27 -16.79 34.49
C PHE A 678 -14.82 -18.11 33.94
N GLY A 679 -13.97 -19.10 33.70
CA GLY A 679 -14.32 -20.39 33.11
C GLY A 679 -14.12 -20.43 31.59
N MET A 680 -14.20 -21.63 31.02
CA MET A 680 -14.13 -21.86 29.58
C MET A 680 -15.48 -21.55 28.94
N ASN A 681 -15.78 -20.26 28.81
CA ASN A 681 -16.99 -19.71 28.18
C ASN A 681 -16.69 -18.41 27.41
N THR A 682 -17.61 -18.00 26.54
CA THR A 682 -17.43 -16.87 25.63
C THR A 682 -17.15 -15.55 26.34
N PHE A 683 -17.73 -15.32 27.51
CA PHE A 683 -17.36 -14.15 28.31
C PHE A 683 -15.89 -14.23 28.77
N GLY A 684 -15.48 -15.38 29.31
CA GLY A 684 -14.16 -15.61 29.89
C GLY A 684 -13.01 -15.42 28.91
N TRP A 685 -13.14 -15.85 27.65
CA TRP A 685 -12.06 -15.65 26.68
C TRP A 685 -12.06 -14.27 26.00
N ARG A 686 -13.16 -13.51 26.04
CA ARG A 686 -13.27 -12.16 25.42
C ARG A 686 -12.94 -11.00 26.37
N ILE A 687 -13.06 -11.22 27.68
CA ILE A 687 -12.94 -10.15 28.69
C ILE A 687 -11.56 -9.47 28.71
N THR A 688 -10.47 -10.22 28.59
CA THR A 688 -9.11 -9.66 28.67
C THR A 688 -8.77 -8.80 27.46
N GLY A 689 -9.22 -9.20 26.27
CA GLY A 689 -9.15 -8.38 25.05
C GLY A 689 -9.96 -7.09 25.18
N THR A 690 -11.16 -7.18 25.78
CA THR A 690 -12.06 -6.03 25.97
C THR A 690 -11.49 -5.01 26.96
N LEU A 691 -10.93 -5.47 28.08
CA LEU A 691 -10.25 -4.62 29.06
C LEU A 691 -9.00 -3.95 28.46
N THR A 692 -8.28 -4.66 27.59
CA THR A 692 -7.15 -4.12 26.83
C THR A 692 -7.62 -3.01 25.88
N GLY A 693 -8.73 -3.21 25.17
CA GLY A 693 -9.39 -2.19 24.36
C GLY A 693 -9.78 -0.96 25.17
N ALA A 694 -10.37 -1.15 26.36
CA ALA A 694 -10.73 -0.06 27.27
C ALA A 694 -9.50 0.71 27.79
N ALA A 695 -8.36 0.03 28.01
CA ALA A 695 -7.10 0.66 28.40
C ALA A 695 -6.48 1.53 27.29
N MET A 696 -6.83 1.32 26.02
CA MET A 696 -6.39 2.18 24.92
C MET A 696 -6.95 3.61 25.03
N ILE A 697 -8.13 3.79 25.62
CA ILE A 697 -8.80 5.10 25.77
C ILE A 697 -7.98 6.08 26.62
N PRO A 698 -7.60 5.76 27.89
CA PRO A 698 -6.78 6.65 28.68
C PRO A 698 -5.37 6.81 28.09
N VAL A 699 -4.81 5.76 27.46
CA VAL A 699 -3.52 5.89 26.74
C VAL A 699 -3.63 6.90 25.61
N MET A 700 -4.69 6.88 24.81
CA MET A 700 -4.94 7.85 23.75
C MET A 700 -5.17 9.26 24.28
N TYR A 701 -5.89 9.41 25.39
CA TYR A 701 -6.04 10.71 26.06
C TYR A 701 -4.69 11.31 26.41
N LEU A 702 -3.86 10.51 27.10
CA LEU A 702 -2.53 10.91 27.51
C LEU A 702 -1.63 11.19 26.31
N PHE A 703 -1.74 10.40 25.24
CA PHE A 703 -0.92 10.58 24.04
C PHE A 703 -1.28 11.88 23.31
N GLY A 704 -2.56 12.14 23.05
CA GLY A 704 -3.03 13.38 22.46
C GLY A 704 -2.62 14.59 23.29
N LYS A 705 -2.84 14.54 24.61
CA LYS A 705 -2.41 15.61 25.53
C LYS A 705 -0.89 15.78 25.53
N LYS A 706 -0.11 14.71 25.43
CA LYS A 706 1.36 14.78 25.40
C LYS A 706 1.86 15.50 24.15
N LEU A 707 1.29 15.18 22.99
CA LEU A 707 1.72 15.76 21.71
C LEU A 707 1.25 17.21 21.54
N PHE A 708 0.03 17.52 21.99
CA PHE A 708 -0.63 18.79 21.70
C PHE A 708 -0.75 19.74 22.90
N LYS A 709 -0.38 19.29 24.10
CA LYS A 709 -0.23 20.06 25.35
C LYS A 709 -1.51 20.62 25.95
N GLU A 710 -2.68 20.37 25.36
CA GLU A 710 -3.97 20.73 25.94
C GLU A 710 -4.84 19.49 26.20
N SER A 711 -5.60 19.55 27.31
CA SER A 711 -6.57 18.50 27.69
C SER A 711 -7.65 18.29 26.63
N PHE A 712 -8.05 19.36 25.92
CA PHE A 712 -9.02 19.26 24.84
C PHE A 712 -8.58 18.30 23.73
N TYR A 713 -7.31 18.34 23.33
CA TYR A 713 -6.78 17.43 22.32
C TYR A 713 -6.60 16.00 22.84
N GLY A 714 -6.31 15.83 24.13
CA GLY A 714 -6.38 14.52 24.78
C GLY A 714 -7.80 13.94 24.72
N PHE A 715 -8.81 14.74 25.08
CA PHE A 715 -10.21 14.36 24.96
C PHE A 715 -10.57 13.96 23.52
N CYS A 716 -10.24 14.77 22.52
CA CYS A 716 -10.50 14.42 21.12
C CYS A 716 -9.83 13.10 20.72
N SER A 717 -8.56 12.87 21.10
CA SER A 717 -7.86 11.62 20.77
C SER A 717 -8.53 10.38 21.38
N ALA A 718 -8.94 10.47 22.65
CA ALA A 718 -9.64 9.39 23.34
C ALA A 718 -11.06 9.19 22.78
N PHE A 719 -11.76 10.27 22.43
CA PHE A 719 -13.12 10.21 21.92
C PHE A 719 -13.17 9.55 20.54
N LEU A 720 -12.24 9.90 19.67
CA LEU A 720 -12.17 9.32 18.33
C LEU A 720 -11.84 7.82 18.35
N ILE A 721 -10.98 7.35 19.26
CA ILE A 721 -10.70 5.90 19.36
C ILE A 721 -11.87 5.16 20.03
N MET A 722 -12.50 5.76 21.04
CA MET A 722 -13.64 5.17 21.77
C MET A 722 -14.84 4.89 20.86
N PHE A 723 -15.02 5.69 19.81
CA PHE A 723 -16.11 5.55 18.84
C PHE A 723 -15.63 5.13 17.44
N ASP A 724 -14.45 4.51 17.36
CA ASP A 724 -14.01 3.81 16.15
C ASP A 724 -14.64 2.41 16.12
N LEU A 725 -15.29 2.09 15.01
CA LEU A 725 -15.98 0.83 14.78
C LEU A 725 -15.04 -0.38 14.85
N MET A 726 -13.82 -0.26 14.31
CA MET A 726 -12.85 -1.35 14.32
C MET A 726 -12.26 -1.56 15.71
N HIS A 727 -12.04 -0.48 16.47
CA HIS A 727 -11.60 -0.58 17.87
C HIS A 727 -12.65 -1.33 18.70
N PHE A 728 -13.93 -1.00 18.51
CA PHE A 728 -15.02 -1.68 19.21
C PHE A 728 -15.12 -3.17 18.83
N ALA A 729 -15.18 -3.50 17.53
CA ALA A 729 -15.30 -4.89 17.07
C ALA A 729 -14.08 -5.74 17.46
N GLN A 730 -12.86 -5.27 17.15
CA GLN A 730 -11.63 -6.05 17.36
C GLN A 730 -11.32 -6.33 18.83
N THR A 731 -11.77 -5.47 19.74
CA THR A 731 -11.49 -5.62 21.16
C THR A 731 -12.50 -6.49 21.90
N ARG A 732 -13.63 -6.83 21.27
CA ARG A 732 -14.68 -7.67 21.86
C ARG A 732 -14.61 -9.15 21.44
N ILE A 733 -13.65 -9.51 20.59
CA ILE A 733 -13.41 -10.89 20.14
C ILE A 733 -12.12 -11.43 20.79
N GLY A 734 -12.07 -12.74 21.07
CA GLY A 734 -10.95 -13.47 21.66
C GLY A 734 -9.75 -13.62 20.71
N THR A 735 -9.18 -12.51 20.24
CA THR A 735 -8.01 -12.49 19.33
C THR A 735 -6.84 -11.69 19.91
N ILE A 736 -5.67 -11.86 19.31
CA ILE A 736 -4.42 -11.28 19.82
C ILE A 736 -4.12 -9.83 19.35
N ASP A 737 -4.96 -9.27 18.47
CA ASP A 737 -4.69 -7.96 17.84
C ASP A 737 -4.85 -6.78 18.80
N SER A 738 -5.72 -6.92 19.79
CA SER A 738 -5.97 -5.90 20.82
C SER A 738 -4.73 -5.67 21.68
N TYR A 739 -4.09 -6.75 22.15
CA TYR A 739 -2.85 -6.66 22.92
C TYR A 739 -1.71 -6.08 22.08
N THR A 740 -1.56 -6.58 20.85
CA THR A 740 -0.58 -6.07 19.87
C THR A 740 -0.70 -4.54 19.71
N THR A 741 -1.91 -4.04 19.48
CA THR A 741 -2.18 -2.63 19.26
C THR A 741 -1.87 -1.78 20.51
N LEU A 742 -2.27 -2.23 21.70
CA LEU A 742 -1.97 -1.52 22.95
C LEU A 742 -0.46 -1.42 23.18
N PHE A 743 0.29 -2.51 22.98
CA PHE A 743 1.74 -2.52 23.14
C PHE A 743 2.45 -1.64 22.11
N VAL A 744 1.95 -1.61 20.86
CA VAL A 744 2.40 -0.66 19.84
C VAL A 744 2.18 0.79 20.27
N MET A 745 1.00 1.12 20.78
CA MET A 745 0.72 2.46 21.30
C MET A 745 1.67 2.83 22.44
N LEU A 746 1.89 1.94 23.39
CA LEU A 746 2.73 2.18 24.56
C LEU A 746 4.21 2.34 24.19
N MET A 747 4.75 1.50 23.30
CA MET A 747 6.16 1.63 22.89
C MET A 747 6.44 3.00 22.25
N TYR A 748 5.52 3.52 21.42
CA TYR A 748 5.64 4.86 20.83
C TYR A 748 5.31 5.98 21.80
N TYR A 749 4.37 5.78 22.72
CA TYR A 749 4.02 6.75 23.77
C TYR A 749 5.21 7.06 24.68
N TYR A 750 5.98 6.03 25.07
CA TYR A 750 7.21 6.21 25.87
C TYR A 750 8.39 6.68 25.01
N MET A 751 8.50 6.24 23.74
CA MET A 751 9.47 6.82 22.82
C MET A 751 9.24 8.33 22.62
N ALA A 752 7.99 8.79 22.65
CA ALA A 752 7.65 10.21 22.57
C ALA A 752 8.26 11.03 23.72
N ASP A 753 8.26 10.49 24.95
CA ASP A 753 8.89 11.16 26.09
C ASP A 753 10.38 11.40 25.85
N TYR A 754 11.05 10.40 25.28
CA TYR A 754 12.47 10.50 24.96
C TYR A 754 12.72 11.45 23.79
N TYR A 755 11.98 11.30 22.69
CA TYR A 755 12.19 12.01 21.43
C TYR A 755 11.86 13.51 21.50
N LEU A 756 10.78 13.86 22.21
CA LEU A 756 10.35 15.25 22.35
C LEU A 756 11.29 16.05 23.27
N GLN A 757 11.86 15.38 24.28
CA GLN A 757 12.77 15.99 25.24
C GLN A 757 14.23 15.89 24.78
N LYS A 758 15.14 16.45 25.57
CA LYS A 758 16.60 16.38 25.36
C LYS A 758 17.19 15.65 26.54
N SER A 759 17.85 14.52 26.30
CA SER A 759 18.42 13.66 27.34
C SER A 759 19.38 14.41 28.26
N TYR A 760 20.21 15.29 27.70
CA TYR A 760 21.13 16.13 28.49
C TYR A 760 20.45 17.20 29.35
N LYS A 761 19.19 17.58 29.06
CA LYS A 761 18.40 18.48 29.90
C LYS A 761 17.69 17.74 31.03
N LEU A 762 17.26 16.51 30.77
CA LEU A 762 16.55 15.68 31.76
C LEU A 762 17.53 15.01 32.75
N GLY A 763 18.76 14.78 32.31
CA GLY A 763 19.75 13.95 33.00
C GLY A 763 19.72 12.51 32.51
N PHE A 764 20.89 11.86 32.51
CA PHE A 764 21.11 10.55 31.91
C PHE A 764 20.15 9.47 32.40
N TYR A 765 20.13 9.16 33.70
CA TYR A 765 19.29 8.09 34.25
C TYR A 765 17.80 8.35 34.04
N ARG A 766 17.35 9.60 34.19
CA ARG A 766 15.95 9.97 33.93
C ARG A 766 15.58 9.78 32.46
N SER A 767 16.52 10.02 31.53
CA SER A 767 16.31 9.81 30.10
C SER A 767 16.31 8.33 29.69
N LEU A 768 16.84 7.42 30.51
CA LEU A 768 16.80 5.97 30.23
C LEU A 768 15.43 5.36 30.54
N LYS A 769 14.70 5.86 31.54
CA LYS A 769 13.37 5.35 31.91
C LYS A 769 12.39 5.24 30.73
N PRO A 770 12.17 6.28 29.90
CA PRO A 770 11.28 6.16 28.75
C PRO A 770 11.80 5.18 27.67
N LEU A 771 13.12 5.05 27.51
CA LEU A 771 13.70 4.06 26.58
C LEU A 771 13.48 2.63 27.09
N PHE A 772 13.68 2.39 28.39
CA PHE A 772 13.40 1.11 29.01
C PHE A 772 11.93 0.72 28.84
N LEU A 773 10.99 1.62 29.18
CA LEU A 773 9.56 1.35 29.02
C LEU A 773 9.18 1.14 27.55
N SER A 774 9.74 1.92 26.63
CA SER A 774 9.54 1.72 25.20
C SER A 774 10.02 0.33 24.74
N GLY A 775 11.21 -0.10 25.17
CA GLY A 775 11.76 -1.42 24.89
C GLY A 775 10.99 -2.57 25.54
N LEU A 776 10.49 -2.38 26.76
CA LEU A 776 9.65 -3.33 27.48
C LEU A 776 8.35 -3.62 26.72
N PHE A 777 7.62 -2.58 26.33
CA PHE A 777 6.37 -2.74 25.56
C PHE A 777 6.62 -3.21 24.13
N PHE A 778 7.77 -2.87 23.54
CA PHE A 778 8.20 -3.49 22.29
C PHE A 778 8.39 -5.01 22.45
N GLY A 779 9.00 -5.46 23.55
CA GLY A 779 9.13 -6.89 23.88
C GLY A 779 7.79 -7.59 24.06
N PHE A 780 6.84 -7.00 24.79
CA PHE A 780 5.49 -7.56 24.91
C PHE A 780 4.76 -7.61 23.55
N GLY A 781 4.89 -6.57 22.73
CA GLY A 781 4.34 -6.59 21.37
C GLY A 781 4.94 -7.73 20.53
N ALA A 782 6.27 -7.85 20.51
CA ALA A 782 6.99 -8.89 19.77
C ALA A 782 6.59 -10.30 20.20
N ALA A 783 6.41 -10.52 21.51
CA ALA A 783 5.96 -11.79 22.08
C ALA A 783 4.46 -12.08 21.89
N THR A 784 3.69 -11.12 21.35
CA THR A 784 2.26 -11.29 21.01
C THR A 784 2.09 -11.59 19.53
N LYS A 785 2.63 -10.75 18.64
CA LYS A 785 2.49 -10.88 17.18
C LYS A 785 3.67 -10.21 16.48
N TRP A 786 4.23 -10.85 15.46
CA TRP A 786 5.36 -10.29 14.71
C TRP A 786 5.07 -8.97 14.00
N SER A 787 3.80 -8.62 13.77
CA SER A 787 3.43 -7.30 13.25
C SER A 787 3.80 -6.14 14.20
N ALA A 788 4.06 -6.40 15.49
CA ALA A 788 4.64 -5.41 16.39
C ALA A 788 6.12 -5.10 16.07
N LEU A 789 6.86 -6.04 15.48
CA LEU A 789 8.26 -5.85 15.10
C LEU A 789 8.44 -4.78 14.01
N TYR A 790 7.40 -4.55 13.21
CA TYR A 790 7.35 -3.47 12.22
C TYR A 790 7.51 -2.08 12.87
N GLY A 791 7.28 -1.97 14.18
CA GLY A 791 7.48 -0.74 14.93
C GLY A 791 8.95 -0.44 15.20
N ALA A 792 9.84 -1.44 15.23
CA ALA A 792 11.24 -1.28 15.60
C ALA A 792 12.02 -0.32 14.69
N PRO A 793 11.90 -0.39 13.34
CA PRO A 793 12.49 0.62 12.46
C PRO A 793 12.06 2.05 12.80
N GLY A 794 10.79 2.26 13.13
CA GLY A 794 10.29 3.58 13.52
C GLY A 794 10.87 4.07 14.84
N LEU A 795 10.97 3.20 15.85
CA LEU A 795 11.63 3.49 17.12
C LEU A 795 13.11 3.87 16.92
N ALA A 796 13.84 3.10 16.11
CA ALA A 796 15.23 3.38 15.78
C ALA A 796 15.40 4.74 15.09
N VAL A 797 14.57 5.02 14.08
CA VAL A 797 14.55 6.31 13.38
C VAL A 797 14.34 7.47 14.35
N LEU A 798 13.38 7.37 15.28
CA LEU A 798 13.13 8.42 16.28
C LEU A 798 14.30 8.58 17.25
N LEU A 799 14.89 7.49 17.74
CA LEU A 799 16.08 7.49 18.59
C LEU A 799 17.24 8.24 17.92
N PHE A 800 17.56 7.88 16.67
CA PHE A 800 18.65 8.52 15.92
C PHE A 800 18.34 9.97 15.56
N MET A 801 17.10 10.31 15.23
CA MET A 801 16.70 11.71 15.02
C MET A 801 16.87 12.54 16.30
N ALA A 802 16.50 12.00 17.47
CA ALA A 802 16.72 12.66 18.76
C ALA A 802 18.21 12.90 19.00
N LYS A 803 19.04 11.86 18.83
CA LYS A 803 20.50 11.92 19.03
C LYS A 803 21.19 12.86 18.06
N TYR A 804 20.82 12.83 16.79
CA TYR A 804 21.33 13.77 15.81
C TYR A 804 20.97 15.22 16.17
N GLY A 805 19.74 15.44 16.64
CA GLY A 805 19.32 16.74 17.15
C GLY A 805 20.15 17.22 18.35
N GLU A 806 20.48 16.34 19.29
CA GLU A 806 21.35 16.65 20.44
C GLU A 806 22.81 16.85 20.04
N TYR A 807 23.33 16.05 19.10
CA TYR A 807 24.68 16.18 18.59
C TYR A 807 24.91 17.52 17.90
N LYS A 808 23.89 18.05 17.20
CA LYS A 808 23.94 19.41 16.66
C LYS A 808 24.01 20.48 17.74
N ASP A 809 23.32 20.30 18.86
CA ASP A 809 23.41 21.22 20.00
C ASP A 809 24.82 21.16 20.61
N TYR A 810 25.36 19.95 20.78
CA TYR A 810 26.73 19.70 21.22
C TYR A 810 27.78 20.40 20.33
N LEU A 811 27.70 20.25 19.01
CA LEU A 811 28.64 20.91 18.07
C LEU A 811 28.53 22.45 18.12
N ARG A 812 27.31 22.99 18.25
CA ARG A 812 27.10 24.44 18.37
C ARG A 812 27.78 25.02 19.62
N VAL A 813 27.68 24.31 20.74
CA VAL A 813 28.30 24.75 22.00
C VAL A 813 29.82 24.56 21.95
N ARG A 814 30.32 23.45 21.40
CA ARG A 814 31.76 23.14 21.30
C ARG A 814 32.53 24.02 20.32
N HIS A 815 31.91 24.42 19.20
CA HIS A 815 32.56 25.21 18.13
C HIS A 815 32.15 26.70 18.09
N GLY A 816 31.39 27.19 19.07
CA GLY A 816 31.03 28.61 19.17
C GLY A 816 32.27 29.49 19.35
N LYS A 817 32.52 30.44 18.44
CA LYS A 817 33.67 31.35 18.50
C LYS A 817 33.55 32.34 19.67
N GLY A 818 34.49 32.28 20.62
CA GLY A 818 34.66 33.29 21.69
C GLY A 818 35.66 32.89 22.78
N LYS A 819 36.77 33.64 22.92
CA LYS A 819 37.88 33.38 23.87
C LYS A 819 37.46 33.40 25.36
N LYS A 820 36.39 34.12 25.72
CA LYS A 820 35.87 34.19 27.11
C LYS A 820 34.98 33.01 27.54
N ARG A 821 34.60 32.10 26.63
CA ARG A 821 33.62 31.02 26.90
C ARG A 821 34.21 29.65 27.23
N ARG A 822 35.52 29.47 27.05
CA ARG A 822 36.18 28.18 27.30
C ARG A 822 36.16 27.78 28.79
N ASN A 823 36.02 28.74 29.70
CA ASN A 823 35.87 28.51 31.15
C ASN A 823 34.41 28.38 31.62
N SER A 824 33.42 28.45 30.73
CA SER A 824 31.98 28.39 31.07
C SER A 824 31.21 27.37 30.22
N MET A 825 31.85 26.26 29.84
CA MET A 825 31.15 25.20 29.11
C MET A 825 30.18 24.47 30.05
N PRO A 826 28.93 24.22 29.65
CA PRO A 826 28.02 23.41 30.43
C PRO A 826 28.59 21.99 30.63
N GLY A 827 28.58 21.48 31.87
CA GLY A 827 29.20 20.17 32.20
C GLY A 827 28.64 18.97 31.42
N TRP A 828 27.43 19.08 30.85
CA TRP A 828 26.86 18.04 29.97
C TRP A 828 27.64 17.85 28.66
N VAL A 829 28.37 18.87 28.18
CA VAL A 829 29.11 18.83 26.90
C VAL A 829 30.24 17.81 26.97
N GLU A 830 31.02 17.80 28.05
CA GLU A 830 32.11 16.84 28.25
C GLU A 830 31.58 15.41 28.39
N SER A 831 30.44 15.27 29.06
CA SER A 831 29.75 14.00 29.25
C SER A 831 28.96 13.53 28.01
N PHE A 832 28.78 14.37 26.98
CA PHE A 832 27.85 14.08 25.88
C PHE A 832 28.19 12.80 25.11
N LEU A 833 29.42 12.69 24.60
CA LEU A 833 29.86 11.51 23.85
C LEU A 833 29.96 10.24 24.72
N PRO A 834 30.64 10.22 25.88
CA PRO A 834 30.80 9.00 26.66
C PRO A 834 29.48 8.56 27.32
N LEU A 835 28.67 9.49 27.83
CA LEU A 835 27.48 9.18 28.62
C LEU A 835 26.22 9.17 27.74
N TYR A 836 25.89 10.30 27.14
CA TYR A 836 24.62 10.49 26.42
C TYR A 836 24.59 9.87 25.02
N VAL A 837 25.73 9.42 24.48
CA VAL A 837 25.80 8.67 23.22
C VAL A 837 26.21 7.22 23.49
N ARG A 838 27.46 6.96 23.92
CA ARG A 838 27.97 5.58 24.03
C ARG A 838 27.19 4.74 25.05
N LYS A 839 27.05 5.21 26.31
CA LYS A 839 26.28 4.45 27.32
C LYS A 839 24.81 4.33 26.94
N THR A 840 24.19 5.37 26.40
CA THR A 840 22.80 5.26 25.91
C THR A 840 22.66 4.17 24.84
N MET A 841 23.58 4.07 23.87
CA MET A 841 23.52 2.99 22.87
C MET A 841 23.69 1.60 23.48
N LEU A 842 24.56 1.45 24.49
CA LEU A 842 24.70 0.19 25.23
C LEU A 842 23.39 -0.18 25.95
N TYR A 843 22.74 0.78 26.62
CA TYR A 843 21.43 0.57 27.23
C TYR A 843 20.34 0.26 26.19
N CYS A 844 20.42 0.83 24.98
CA CYS A 844 19.48 0.48 23.92
C CYS A 844 19.62 -0.99 23.48
N VAL A 845 20.84 -1.56 23.47
CA VAL A 845 21.02 -3.01 23.24
C VAL A 845 20.32 -3.81 24.33
N LEU A 846 20.49 -3.42 25.60
CA LEU A 846 19.78 -4.07 26.71
C LEU A 846 18.25 -3.96 26.57
N PHE A 847 17.74 -2.76 26.28
CA PHE A 847 16.30 -2.46 26.30
C PHE A 847 15.54 -2.91 25.05
N PHE A 848 16.17 -2.91 23.88
CA PHE A 848 15.49 -3.21 22.61
C PHE A 848 15.93 -4.53 21.96
N ILE A 849 16.90 -5.24 22.55
CA ILE A 849 17.35 -6.55 22.05
C ILE A 849 17.28 -7.60 23.17
N ILE A 850 18.04 -7.41 24.25
CA ILE A 850 18.16 -8.43 25.31
C ILE A 850 16.84 -8.63 26.06
N ILE A 851 16.24 -7.56 26.60
CA ILE A 851 14.97 -7.65 27.34
C ILE A 851 13.83 -8.17 26.46
N PRO A 852 13.60 -7.66 25.24
CA PRO A 852 12.62 -8.23 24.32
C PRO A 852 12.86 -9.71 24.02
N GLY A 853 14.11 -10.13 23.80
CA GLY A 853 14.45 -11.54 23.61
C GLY A 853 14.11 -12.41 24.82
N ILE A 854 14.40 -11.93 26.04
CA ILE A 854 14.02 -12.62 27.28
C ILE A 854 12.50 -12.72 27.39
N ILE A 855 11.75 -11.64 27.17
CA ILE A 855 10.28 -11.66 27.23
C ILE A 855 9.70 -12.63 26.21
N TYR A 856 10.25 -12.62 24.99
CA TYR A 856 9.84 -13.53 23.93
C TYR A 856 10.05 -14.99 24.34
N LEU A 857 11.24 -15.36 24.83
CA LEU A 857 11.53 -16.71 25.30
C LEU A 857 10.66 -17.11 26.51
N LEU A 858 10.47 -16.21 27.47
CA LEU A 858 9.61 -16.46 28.64
C LEU A 858 8.14 -16.69 28.24
N SER A 859 7.68 -16.10 27.13
CA SER A 859 6.32 -16.39 26.65
C SER A 859 6.14 -17.83 26.18
N TYR A 860 7.21 -18.58 25.89
CA TYR A 860 7.13 -20.01 25.54
C TYR A 860 7.09 -20.96 26.75
N ILE A 861 7.04 -20.46 27.99
CA ILE A 861 6.92 -21.33 29.17
C ILE A 861 5.74 -22.33 29.06
N PRO A 862 4.53 -21.95 28.62
CA PRO A 862 3.43 -22.91 28.50
C PRO A 862 3.71 -24.06 27.52
N TYR A 863 4.46 -23.82 26.44
CA TYR A 863 4.87 -24.88 25.51
C TYR A 863 5.76 -25.90 26.24
N LEU A 864 6.74 -25.42 27.01
CA LEU A 864 7.65 -26.27 27.79
C LEU A 864 6.96 -27.02 28.95
N LEU A 865 5.73 -26.67 29.30
CA LEU A 865 4.95 -27.39 30.30
C LEU A 865 4.14 -28.55 29.70
N VAL A 866 4.03 -28.64 28.37
CA VAL A 866 3.40 -29.76 27.68
C VAL A 866 4.31 -30.99 27.82
N PRO A 867 3.77 -32.15 28.26
CA PRO A 867 4.55 -33.37 28.39
C PRO A 867 5.24 -33.75 27.07
N GLY A 868 6.56 -33.95 27.12
CA GLY A 868 7.35 -34.36 25.95
C GLY A 868 7.99 -33.23 25.15
N MET A 869 7.65 -31.96 25.41
CA MET A 869 8.34 -30.83 24.77
C MET A 869 9.70 -30.51 25.42
N GLU A 870 10.69 -30.20 24.59
CA GLU A 870 12.03 -29.77 24.96
C GLU A 870 12.29 -28.30 24.59
N PHE A 871 13.37 -27.73 25.11
CA PHE A 871 13.74 -26.34 24.81
C PHE A 871 14.05 -26.13 23.31
N ASP A 872 14.59 -27.16 22.65
CA ASP A 872 14.94 -27.10 21.23
C ASP A 872 13.70 -26.98 20.32
N ASP A 873 12.54 -27.45 20.76
CA ASP A 873 11.28 -27.33 20.02
C ASP A 873 10.87 -25.87 19.79
N ILE A 874 11.26 -24.96 20.70
CA ILE A 874 11.00 -23.52 20.52
C ILE A 874 11.63 -23.00 19.22
N PHE A 875 12.82 -23.49 18.86
CA PHE A 875 13.48 -23.12 17.61
C PHE A 875 12.78 -23.71 16.40
N GLU A 876 12.28 -24.95 16.50
CA GLU A 876 11.47 -25.57 15.44
C GLU A 876 10.15 -24.82 15.23
N TYR A 877 9.50 -24.35 16.31
CA TYR A 877 8.33 -23.47 16.20
C TYR A 877 8.67 -22.13 15.52
N GLN A 878 9.86 -21.56 15.74
CA GLN A 878 10.26 -20.35 15.01
C GLN A 878 10.43 -20.61 13.51
N LYS A 879 11.04 -21.74 13.14
CA LYS A 879 11.22 -22.13 11.74
C LYS A 879 9.87 -22.39 11.08
N SER A 880 8.99 -23.14 11.75
CA SER A 880 7.65 -23.45 11.28
C SER A 880 6.83 -22.18 11.10
N MET A 881 6.81 -21.28 12.09
CA MET A 881 6.13 -19.98 12.00
C MET A 881 6.65 -19.14 10.84
N TYR A 882 7.97 -19.07 10.65
CA TYR A 882 8.53 -18.37 9.49
C TYR A 882 8.13 -19.03 8.18
N TYR A 883 8.20 -20.36 8.09
CA TYR A 883 7.82 -21.12 6.90
C TYR A 883 6.36 -20.82 6.53
N TYR A 884 5.42 -21.02 7.47
CA TYR A 884 4.00 -20.71 7.31
C TYR A 884 3.77 -19.29 6.75
N HIS A 885 4.33 -18.25 7.40
CA HIS A 885 4.13 -16.87 6.93
C HIS A 885 4.81 -16.56 5.58
N SER A 886 5.82 -17.33 5.18
CA SER A 886 6.54 -17.15 3.92
C SER A 886 5.91 -17.91 2.74
N THR A 887 5.15 -18.97 3.00
CA THR A 887 4.55 -19.85 1.98
C THR A 887 3.03 -19.81 1.93
N LEU A 888 2.36 -19.12 2.86
CA LEU A 888 0.90 -18.97 2.84
C LEU A 888 0.43 -18.23 1.57
N ASP A 889 -0.25 -18.96 0.69
CA ASP A 889 -0.81 -18.46 -0.57
C ASP A 889 -2.26 -18.94 -0.79
N GLU A 890 -3.00 -19.17 0.30
CA GLU A 890 -4.41 -19.59 0.23
C GLU A 890 -5.33 -18.38 0.06
N PRO A 891 -6.08 -18.28 -1.05
CA PRO A 891 -6.97 -17.15 -1.30
C PRO A 891 -8.18 -17.19 -0.38
N HIS A 892 -8.41 -16.11 0.36
CA HIS A 892 -9.59 -15.96 1.23
C HIS A 892 -10.59 -14.95 0.67
N SER A 893 -11.89 -15.25 0.71
CA SER A 893 -12.96 -14.41 0.14
C SER A 893 -12.96 -12.98 0.71
N PHE A 894 -12.62 -12.81 1.99
CA PHE A 894 -12.50 -11.52 2.67
C PHE A 894 -11.09 -10.89 2.64
N GLN A 895 -10.12 -11.46 1.92
CA GLN A 895 -8.78 -10.86 1.81
C GLN A 895 -8.85 -9.47 1.15
N SER A 896 -7.99 -8.56 1.61
CA SER A 896 -7.95 -7.16 1.17
C SER A 896 -6.51 -6.64 1.07
N GLU A 897 -6.26 -5.85 0.04
CA GLU A 897 -4.94 -5.28 -0.22
C GLU A 897 -4.62 -4.11 0.70
N TRP A 898 -3.36 -3.98 1.10
CA TRP A 898 -2.88 -2.97 2.06
C TRP A 898 -3.31 -1.53 1.73
N TRP A 899 -3.34 -1.16 0.44
CA TRP A 899 -3.69 0.18 -0.02
C TRP A 899 -5.18 0.49 0.11
N THR A 900 -6.02 -0.53 0.22
CA THR A 900 -7.48 -0.39 0.34
C THR A 900 -7.93 -0.06 1.76
N TRP A 901 -7.11 -0.39 2.77
CA TRP A 901 -7.50 -0.29 4.19
C TRP A 901 -7.86 1.14 4.61
N PRO A 902 -7.06 2.20 4.32
CA PRO A 902 -7.41 3.56 4.75
C PRO A 902 -8.74 4.08 4.18
N PHE A 903 -9.20 3.51 3.08
CA PHE A 903 -10.47 3.85 2.42
C PHE A 903 -11.63 2.95 2.86
N MET A 904 -11.33 1.87 3.59
CA MET A 904 -12.28 0.83 4.01
C MET A 904 -12.98 0.19 2.81
N ILE A 905 -12.30 -0.05 1.69
CA ILE A 905 -12.97 -0.58 0.49
C ILE A 905 -13.57 -1.95 0.79
N LYS A 906 -12.86 -2.81 1.51
CA LYS A 906 -13.31 -4.18 1.81
C LYS A 906 -13.22 -4.45 3.33
N PRO A 907 -14.35 -4.36 4.05
CA PRO A 907 -14.48 -4.84 5.42
C PRO A 907 -14.19 -6.34 5.52
N ILE A 908 -13.89 -6.78 6.73
CA ILE A 908 -13.88 -8.22 7.06
C ILE A 908 -15.14 -8.56 7.87
N TRP A 909 -15.72 -9.71 7.58
CA TRP A 909 -16.92 -10.22 8.21
C TRP A 909 -16.55 -11.31 9.23
N TYR A 910 -16.86 -11.09 10.50
CA TYR A 910 -16.52 -12.01 11.60
C TYR A 910 -17.67 -12.95 11.94
N TYR A 911 -18.90 -12.45 11.89
CA TYR A 911 -20.06 -13.22 12.29
C TYR A 911 -21.25 -12.91 11.40
N ASN A 912 -21.92 -13.96 10.95
CA ASN A 912 -23.21 -13.93 10.28
C ASN A 912 -24.20 -14.77 11.09
N GLY A 913 -25.26 -14.15 11.62
CA GLY A 913 -26.26 -14.85 12.41
C GLY A 913 -27.22 -15.66 11.53
N GLN A 914 -27.27 -16.96 11.77
CA GLN A 914 -28.23 -17.89 11.17
C GLN A 914 -29.44 -18.12 12.09
N ASP A 915 -30.48 -18.75 11.52
CA ASP A 915 -31.72 -19.14 12.22
C ASP A 915 -32.40 -18.00 12.98
N LEU A 916 -32.37 -16.81 12.38
CA LEU A 916 -33.04 -15.62 12.91
C LEU A 916 -34.51 -15.58 12.46
N PRO A 917 -35.40 -14.90 13.21
CA PRO A 917 -36.75 -14.62 12.75
C PRO A 917 -36.76 -14.00 11.34
N ALA A 918 -37.74 -14.37 10.52
CA ALA A 918 -37.82 -13.94 9.13
C ALA A 918 -37.68 -12.41 8.97
N GLY A 919 -36.78 -11.97 8.08
CA GLY A 919 -36.49 -10.57 7.80
C GLY A 919 -35.57 -9.88 8.82
N MET A 920 -34.98 -10.62 9.76
CA MET A 920 -33.98 -10.13 10.70
C MET A 920 -32.57 -10.58 10.30
N ALA A 921 -31.57 -9.77 10.66
CA ALA A 921 -30.16 -10.05 10.47
C ALA A 921 -29.38 -9.70 11.74
N SER A 922 -28.30 -10.43 11.99
CA SER A 922 -27.31 -10.13 13.04
C SER A 922 -25.92 -10.34 12.47
N THR A 923 -25.04 -9.37 12.66
CA THR A 923 -23.73 -9.35 12.00
C THR A 923 -22.68 -8.66 12.85
N ILE A 924 -21.44 -9.15 12.76
CA ILE A 924 -20.25 -8.48 13.30
C ILE A 924 -19.25 -8.32 12.17
N ALA A 925 -19.05 -7.09 11.73
CA ALA A 925 -18.01 -6.71 10.77
C ALA A 925 -16.96 -5.82 11.42
N SER A 926 -15.77 -5.79 10.82
CA SER A 926 -14.64 -4.98 11.30
C SER A 926 -14.14 -4.06 10.19
N PHE A 927 -14.37 -2.76 10.40
CA PHE A 927 -13.98 -1.65 9.52
C PHE A 927 -14.03 -0.35 10.33
N GLY A 928 -13.50 0.74 9.77
CA GLY A 928 -13.39 2.01 10.48
C GLY A 928 -14.68 2.82 10.58
N ASN A 929 -14.71 3.78 11.50
CA ASN A 929 -15.71 4.85 11.45
C ASN A 929 -15.41 5.80 10.27
N PRO A 930 -16.33 6.00 9.29
CA PRO A 930 -16.07 6.82 8.11
C PRO A 930 -15.66 8.26 8.43
N ALA A 931 -16.25 8.86 9.47
CA ALA A 931 -15.88 10.21 9.90
C ALA A 931 -14.48 10.29 10.51
N VAL A 932 -13.94 9.19 11.02
CA VAL A 932 -12.58 9.11 11.57
C VAL A 932 -11.57 8.80 10.47
N TRP A 933 -11.81 7.76 9.67
CA TRP A 933 -10.84 7.22 8.72
C TRP A 933 -10.69 8.11 7.48
N TRP A 934 -11.81 8.57 6.89
CA TRP A 934 -11.73 9.46 5.73
C TRP A 934 -11.21 10.84 6.09
N ALA A 935 -11.44 11.32 7.32
CA ALA A 935 -10.77 12.51 7.84
C ALA A 935 -9.26 12.26 8.09
N GLY A 936 -8.89 11.02 8.43
CA GLY A 936 -7.52 10.54 8.58
C GLY A 936 -6.66 10.73 7.34
N ILE A 937 -7.22 10.57 6.14
CA ILE A 937 -6.49 10.70 4.86
C ILE A 937 -5.89 12.12 4.67
N PRO A 938 -6.68 13.21 4.59
CA PRO A 938 -6.14 14.55 4.47
C PRO A 938 -5.38 14.99 5.72
N ALA A 939 -5.76 14.50 6.91
CA ALA A 939 -5.05 14.79 8.14
C ALA A 939 -3.63 14.19 8.16
N PHE A 940 -3.44 12.99 7.61
CA PHE A 940 -2.14 12.37 7.47
C PHE A 940 -1.25 13.14 6.48
N ILE A 941 -1.80 13.63 5.38
CA ILE A 941 -1.08 14.53 4.46
C ILE A 941 -0.62 15.81 5.19
N ALA A 942 -1.49 16.40 6.02
CA ALA A 942 -1.15 17.55 6.83
C ALA A 942 -0.05 17.23 7.87
N ALA A 943 -0.14 16.09 8.55
CA ALA A 943 0.87 15.60 9.49
C ALA A 943 2.22 15.35 8.80
N PHE A 944 2.21 14.71 7.62
CA PHE A 944 3.39 14.49 6.80
C PHE A 944 4.07 15.81 6.40
N ARG A 945 3.29 16.79 5.93
CA ARG A 945 3.78 18.14 5.63
C ARG A 945 4.35 18.84 6.87
N ALA A 946 3.71 18.68 8.02
CA ALA A 946 4.18 19.24 9.28
C ALA A 946 5.49 18.59 9.77
N SER A 947 5.63 17.27 9.59
CA SER A 947 6.85 16.51 9.86
C SER A 947 8.02 17.05 9.03
N ILE A 948 7.83 17.25 7.71
CA ILE A 948 8.85 17.87 6.83
C ILE A 948 9.18 19.30 7.27
N ARG A 949 8.21 20.03 7.83
CA ARG A 949 8.40 21.36 8.43
C ARG A 949 9.00 21.33 9.84
N LYS A 950 9.53 20.17 10.27
CA LYS A 950 10.21 19.94 11.55
C LYS A 950 9.30 20.02 12.77
N ASN A 951 7.99 19.78 12.62
CA ASN A 951 7.13 19.51 13.77
C ASN A 951 7.48 18.11 14.33
N LYS A 952 8.14 18.08 15.48
CA LYS A 952 8.55 16.83 16.13
C LYS A 952 7.37 15.88 16.43
N ALA A 953 6.26 16.41 16.95
CA ALA A 953 5.11 15.55 17.28
C ALA A 953 4.58 14.83 16.03
N MET A 954 4.50 15.54 14.91
CA MET A 954 4.07 14.93 13.65
C MET A 954 5.13 14.04 13.00
N ALA A 955 6.42 14.33 13.20
CA ALA A 955 7.47 13.40 12.80
C ALA A 955 7.32 12.05 13.50
N LEU A 956 7.00 12.05 14.81
CA LEU A 956 6.72 10.82 15.54
C LEU A 956 5.51 10.07 14.99
N VAL A 957 4.37 10.75 14.84
CA VAL A 957 3.12 10.15 14.32
C VAL A 957 3.32 9.54 12.93
N VAL A 958 3.94 10.31 12.03
CA VAL A 958 4.20 9.86 10.66
C VAL A 958 5.17 8.69 10.64
N THR A 959 6.23 8.73 11.45
CA THR A 959 7.18 7.60 11.54
C THR A 959 6.50 6.33 12.05
N ALA A 960 5.60 6.43 13.04
CA ALA A 960 4.87 5.28 13.56
C ALA A 960 3.91 4.65 12.53
N VAL A 961 3.18 5.47 11.76
CA VAL A 961 2.32 4.97 10.68
C VAL A 961 3.16 4.31 9.58
N ILE A 962 4.21 4.99 9.10
CA ILE A 962 5.03 4.50 7.99
C ILE A 962 5.73 3.18 8.36
N SER A 963 6.29 3.06 9.57
CA SER A 963 7.00 1.85 10.00
C SER A 963 6.07 0.64 10.10
N GLN A 964 4.85 0.83 10.63
CA GLN A 964 3.85 -0.23 10.68
C GLN A 964 3.28 -0.58 9.30
N TYR A 965 3.14 0.40 8.40
CA TYR A 965 2.41 0.23 7.14
C TYR A 965 3.26 -0.30 5.99
N ILE A 966 4.51 0.16 5.84
CA ILE A 966 5.39 -0.23 4.72
C ILE A 966 5.60 -1.75 4.62
N PRO A 967 5.81 -2.51 5.71
CA PRO A 967 6.03 -3.95 5.60
C PRO A 967 4.89 -4.67 4.88
N TRP A 968 3.64 -4.24 5.06
CA TRP A 968 2.48 -4.81 4.36
C TRP A 968 2.49 -4.57 2.84
N MET A 969 3.23 -3.58 2.35
CA MET A 969 3.44 -3.38 0.91
C MET A 969 4.36 -4.45 0.29
N LEU A 970 5.16 -5.12 1.13
CA LEU A 970 6.16 -6.12 0.72
C LEU A 970 5.64 -7.55 0.89
N ILE A 971 4.67 -7.74 1.78
CA ILE A 971 4.09 -9.04 2.12
C ILE A 971 3.11 -9.45 1.02
N SER A 972 3.28 -10.66 0.48
CA SER A 972 2.47 -11.19 -0.62
C SER A 972 1.35 -12.14 -0.20
N ARG A 973 1.36 -12.63 1.05
CA ARG A 973 0.34 -13.53 1.58
C ARG A 973 -1.00 -12.83 1.78
N SER A 974 -2.06 -13.63 1.96
CA SER A 974 -3.39 -13.19 2.31
C SER A 974 -3.38 -12.27 3.54
N ALA A 975 -3.91 -11.06 3.36
CA ALA A 975 -3.97 -10.02 4.38
C ALA A 975 -5.38 -9.42 4.46
N PHE A 976 -5.65 -8.78 5.59
CA PHE A 976 -6.99 -8.34 5.98
C PHE A 976 -6.96 -6.95 6.61
N ILE A 977 -8.08 -6.23 6.56
CA ILE A 977 -8.17 -4.84 7.05
C ILE A 977 -7.78 -4.67 8.51
N TYR A 978 -8.00 -5.67 9.38
CA TYR A 978 -7.63 -5.60 10.79
C TYR A 978 -6.10 -5.46 11.01
N HIS A 979 -5.27 -5.80 10.02
CA HIS A 979 -3.83 -5.53 10.08
C HIS A 979 -3.48 -4.05 10.10
N PHE A 980 -4.44 -3.17 9.73
CA PHE A 980 -4.33 -1.73 9.86
C PHE A 980 -4.60 -1.22 11.29
N PHE A 981 -5.09 -2.07 12.20
CA PHE A 981 -5.48 -1.68 13.56
C PHE A 981 -4.36 -1.00 14.37
N PRO A 982 -3.10 -1.47 14.35
CA PRO A 982 -2.00 -0.79 15.05
C PRO A 982 -1.69 0.63 14.52
N MET A 983 -2.17 0.99 13.32
CA MET A 983 -1.94 2.29 12.69
C MET A 983 -3.02 3.31 13.07
N VAL A 984 -4.24 2.84 13.39
CA VAL A 984 -5.40 3.68 13.69
C VAL A 984 -5.16 4.69 14.81
N PRO A 985 -4.53 4.34 15.96
CA PRO A 985 -4.22 5.31 17.00
C PRO A 985 -3.39 6.50 16.49
N PHE A 986 -2.41 6.24 15.62
CA PHE A 986 -1.55 7.29 15.06
C PHE A 986 -2.26 8.10 13.97
N MET A 987 -3.14 7.48 13.18
CA MET A 987 -4.04 8.18 12.26
C MET A 987 -4.96 9.15 13.02
N ILE A 988 -5.54 8.73 14.14
CA ILE A 988 -6.34 9.58 15.02
C ILE A 988 -5.52 10.77 15.55
N LEU A 989 -4.26 10.55 15.95
CA LEU A 989 -3.37 11.66 16.34
C LEU A 989 -3.13 12.64 15.19
N ALA A 990 -3.07 12.17 13.94
CA ALA A 990 -2.99 13.06 12.77
C ALA A 990 -4.29 13.87 12.60
N VAL A 991 -5.47 13.26 12.78
CA VAL A 991 -6.77 13.97 12.77
C VAL A 991 -6.80 15.07 13.83
N VAL A 992 -6.36 14.76 15.06
CA VAL A 992 -6.32 15.75 16.16
C VAL A 992 -5.32 16.88 15.88
N TYR A 993 -4.21 16.60 15.18
CA TYR A 993 -3.35 17.66 14.67
C TYR A 993 -4.06 18.56 13.64
N GLY A 994 -4.86 17.98 12.74
CA GLY A 994 -5.73 18.72 11.83
C GLY A 994 -6.72 19.62 12.57
N ILE A 995 -7.43 19.08 13.57
CA ILE A 995 -8.32 19.85 14.46
C ILE A 995 -7.58 21.01 15.10
N LYS A 996 -6.40 20.76 15.67
CA LYS A 996 -5.56 21.80 16.27
C LYS A 996 -5.21 22.90 15.25
N ALA A 997 -4.76 22.52 14.06
CA ALA A 997 -4.39 23.46 13.01
C ALA A 997 -5.60 24.30 12.54
N LEU A 998 -6.80 23.73 12.47
CA LEU A 998 -8.02 24.45 12.11
C LEU A 998 -8.41 25.48 13.17
N ILE A 999 -8.36 25.11 14.46
CA ILE A 999 -8.62 26.04 15.58
C ILE A 999 -7.60 27.19 15.57
N GLU A 1000 -6.32 26.88 15.38
CA GLU A 1000 -5.26 27.91 15.31
C GLU A 1000 -5.42 28.86 14.11
N ASN A 1001 -6.12 28.44 13.05
CA ASN A 1001 -6.48 29.29 11.91
C ASN A 1001 -7.85 30.00 12.08
N GLY A 1002 -8.43 29.96 13.28
CA GLY A 1002 -9.65 30.71 13.63
C GLY A 1002 -10.95 29.92 13.59
N LEU A 1003 -10.94 28.60 13.37
CA LEU A 1003 -12.15 27.79 13.43
C LEU A 1003 -12.66 27.68 14.88
N SER A 1004 -13.95 27.96 15.10
CA SER A 1004 -14.58 27.82 16.40
C SER A 1004 -14.62 26.35 16.87
N ARG A 1005 -14.46 26.12 18.18
CA ARG A 1005 -14.61 24.79 18.79
C ARG A 1005 -16.00 24.18 18.59
N ASN A 1006 -17.03 24.98 18.32
CA ASN A 1006 -18.38 24.49 18.04
C ASN A 1006 -18.42 23.57 16.82
N TYR A 1007 -17.65 23.87 15.77
CA TYR A 1007 -17.54 22.99 14.60
C TYR A 1007 -16.85 21.67 14.94
N ILE A 1008 -15.92 21.69 15.89
CA ILE A 1008 -15.25 20.47 16.36
C ILE A 1008 -16.23 19.62 17.19
N TYR A 1009 -17.04 20.23 18.05
CA TYR A 1009 -18.11 19.52 18.73
C TYR A 1009 -19.13 18.92 17.75
N GLY A 1010 -19.46 19.64 16.66
CA GLY A 1010 -20.26 19.09 15.56
C GLY A 1010 -19.61 17.88 14.89
N TYR A 1011 -18.30 17.93 14.63
CA TYR A 1011 -17.54 16.79 14.09
C TYR A 1011 -17.52 15.59 15.05
N LEU A 1012 -17.26 15.81 16.34
CA LEU A 1012 -17.33 14.74 17.34
C LEU A 1012 -18.75 14.17 17.47
N GLY A 1013 -19.78 15.02 17.36
CA GLY A 1013 -21.17 14.61 17.27
C GLY A 1013 -21.44 13.71 16.07
N LEU A 1014 -20.91 14.04 14.88
CA LEU A 1014 -21.00 13.19 13.70
C LEU A 1014 -20.33 11.83 13.91
N VAL A 1015 -19.14 11.79 14.51
CA VAL A 1015 -18.44 10.54 14.83
C VAL A 1015 -19.30 9.64 15.73
N LEU A 1016 -19.90 10.21 16.77
CA LEU A 1016 -20.81 9.49 17.66
C LEU A 1016 -22.08 9.02 16.93
N LEU A 1017 -22.69 9.86 16.11
CA LEU A 1017 -23.88 9.50 15.33
C LEU A 1017 -23.60 8.35 14.38
N LEU A 1018 -22.46 8.36 13.68
CA LEU A 1018 -22.06 7.24 12.82
C LEU A 1018 -21.76 5.99 13.63
N PHE A 1019 -21.14 6.11 14.81
CA PHE A 1019 -20.96 4.95 15.67
C PHE A 1019 -22.30 4.33 16.08
N ILE A 1020 -23.29 5.13 16.49
CA ILE A 1020 -24.63 4.64 16.85
C ILE A 1020 -25.31 4.00 15.63
N LEU A 1021 -25.22 4.65 14.46
CA LEU A 1021 -25.81 4.16 13.22
C LEU A 1021 -25.25 2.77 12.83
N PHE A 1022 -23.93 2.60 12.91
CA PHE A 1022 -23.24 1.36 12.55
C PHE A 1022 -23.11 0.36 13.69
N TYR A 1023 -23.52 0.71 14.92
CA TYR A 1023 -23.43 -0.18 16.08
C TYR A 1023 -24.00 -1.57 15.82
N PRO A 1024 -25.19 -1.73 15.21
CA PRO A 1024 -25.73 -3.07 14.93
C PRO A 1024 -24.85 -3.92 14.01
N ALA A 1025 -24.11 -3.29 13.09
CA ALA A 1025 -23.23 -4.00 12.15
C ALA A 1025 -21.92 -4.49 12.77
N VAL A 1026 -21.55 -3.98 13.95
CA VAL A 1026 -20.27 -4.30 14.62
C VAL A 1026 -20.46 -4.93 16.00
N SER A 1027 -21.71 -5.05 16.47
CA SER A 1027 -22.03 -5.54 17.82
C SER A 1027 -22.69 -6.91 17.84
N GLY A 1028 -23.24 -7.39 16.72
CA GLY A 1028 -24.10 -8.58 16.69
C GLY A 1028 -25.53 -8.30 17.16
N LEU A 1029 -25.98 -7.04 17.11
CA LEU A 1029 -27.35 -6.70 17.50
C LEU A 1029 -28.32 -7.11 16.37
N THR A 1030 -29.31 -7.91 16.72
CA THR A 1030 -30.34 -8.35 15.77
C THR A 1030 -31.24 -7.18 15.37
N VAL A 1031 -31.29 -6.87 14.07
CA VAL A 1031 -32.05 -5.77 13.47
C VAL A 1031 -32.72 -6.23 12.17
N PRO A 1032 -33.69 -5.50 11.61
CA PRO A 1032 -34.23 -5.84 10.30
C PRO A 1032 -33.13 -5.87 9.23
N GLU A 1033 -33.18 -6.86 8.33
CA GLU A 1033 -32.17 -7.04 7.27
C GLU A 1033 -31.98 -5.80 6.40
N GLY A 1034 -33.08 -5.10 6.09
CA GLY A 1034 -33.05 -3.83 5.35
C GLY A 1034 -32.22 -2.73 6.03
N TYR A 1035 -32.08 -2.76 7.36
CA TYR A 1035 -31.19 -1.85 8.09
C TYR A 1035 -29.72 -2.15 7.79
N ILE A 1036 -29.31 -3.41 7.81
CA ILE A 1036 -27.93 -3.81 7.46
C ILE A 1036 -27.64 -3.48 5.99
N ALA A 1037 -28.59 -3.75 5.08
CA ALA A 1037 -28.45 -3.39 3.68
C ALA A 1037 -28.25 -1.87 3.48
N PHE A 1038 -28.94 -1.03 4.25
CA PHE A 1038 -28.77 0.43 4.22
C PHE A 1038 -27.37 0.90 4.65
N LEU A 1039 -26.71 0.15 5.53
CA LEU A 1039 -25.36 0.48 6.02
C LEU A 1039 -24.26 0.18 4.98
N ARG A 1040 -24.54 -0.57 3.92
CA ARG A 1040 -23.58 -0.93 2.87
C ARG A 1040 -23.36 0.23 1.89
N TRP A 1041 -22.57 1.22 2.32
CA TRP A 1041 -22.33 2.45 1.55
C TRP A 1041 -21.44 2.26 0.32
N LEU A 1042 -20.57 1.25 0.32
CA LEU A 1042 -19.80 0.85 -0.85
C LEU A 1042 -20.32 -0.50 -1.37
N PRO A 1043 -20.29 -0.75 -2.70
CA PRO A 1043 -20.73 -2.04 -3.27
C PRO A 1043 -19.97 -3.25 -2.72
N THR A 1044 -18.74 -3.02 -2.25
CA THR A 1044 -17.83 -4.02 -1.68
C THR A 1044 -18.03 -4.25 -0.18
N TRP A 1045 -18.96 -3.53 0.47
CA TRP A 1045 -19.29 -3.74 1.88
C TRP A 1045 -20.28 -4.89 1.99
N ILE A 1046 -19.74 -6.08 2.20
CA ILE A 1046 -20.49 -7.33 2.34
C ILE A 1046 -20.36 -7.75 3.81
N PHE A 1047 -21.45 -7.60 4.55
CA PHE A 1047 -21.64 -8.04 5.93
C PHE A 1047 -23.10 -7.96 6.34
#